data_AF-X6NAW3-F1
#
_entry.id   AF-X6NAW3-F1
#
_cell.length_a   1.000
_cell.length_b   1.000
_cell.length_c   1.000
_cell.angle_alpha   90.00
_cell.angle_beta   90.00
_cell.angle_gamma   90.00
#
_symmetry.space_group_name_H-M   'P 1'
#
loop_
_entity.id
_entity.type
_entity.pdbx_description
1 polymer ?
#
loop_
_entity_poly.entity_id
_entity_poly.type
_entity_poly.pdbx_seq_one_letter_code
_entity_poly.pdbx_strand_id
1 'polypeptide(L)'
;MCLHVLWNILSHPTKIKYREISDSALFKSLEKRCSHQGIDINRTYAKMKSQLEEFGFEKKADTNWYYTSAVEILHLWQFYCKWIHTQKMYFIYLFIYLSGYQIKQSIPETVCMLKDNKWKEYEMMFDYENRRIVLLDKRSEKPKIETLQVGNAKAKLEFDVHIEWSNEFSKVDDTYTHVKWCRLVLNRSWHFRVLNCEERENLSNYCSEFNSFHVSWKDRYMKTHKEPVDPFSATLRNGLQTLEYKLRTKEYFLNGKDEVIWSKCKFENCQPPIPSTTGDDVVLHNVYKELSEYPHIQVSWDIDYDCMVSYGYTLDVNVPQSDDHEDGATSFGNKVQFNPLLYECDIQRFELVQSQMALRQTTNNGLKTLLHEMIKNGHLNDLLNEDTKLKEEDQEKIKKDIQYDKQNADQLILDDTILTILKEVKQLYHCHTHKQMGYPLQLHHVCAILLYCAKECNFAFSYDQIQFRHYKWLYFDSYLCEAIKICSLHERREESRIDLYCGLKEVRLESIHKEIKTGYFISYVSTSDDLEIAKAFQGEQGCILHFHPSMRRAPHIFCCDVSWISPFKHEREILFSRSSTDSITHKDTQDRSLSSWNAVIEAEDNNTQVILLTWAEYDRFLQQVFQINSTWGRAFNLNIIYLIFTIFGSDIENAVALLSFFKEWSAQSTNTQMYKEKRGEFMKKRCCDDNVNLFCYFLLEENFLPKNQDWTSIQFATKFTVNNGLPFVNNPRITSKQYQNYSKKLNKKYLDSVRTNDSIFNFRKGEKEKKIEIR
;
A
#
# COMPACT_ATOMS: atom_id res chain seq x y z
N MET A 1 -17.28 -37.89 7.43
CA MET A 1 -17.69 -38.66 8.65
C MET A 1 -16.76 -38.40 9.82
N CYS A 2 -15.44 -38.47 9.65
CA CYS A 2 -14.48 -38.12 10.71
C CYS A 2 -14.76 -36.76 11.37
N LEU A 3 -14.96 -35.71 10.56
CA LEU A 3 -15.35 -34.37 11.05
C LEU A 3 -16.62 -34.39 11.92
N HIS A 4 -17.61 -35.23 11.59
CA HIS A 4 -18.85 -35.33 12.37
C HIS A 4 -18.61 -35.98 13.73
N VAL A 5 -17.81 -37.06 13.76
CA VAL A 5 -17.42 -37.74 15.01
C VAL A 5 -16.63 -36.78 15.90
N LEU A 6 -15.56 -36.20 15.37
CA LEU A 6 -14.71 -35.24 16.08
C LEU A 6 -15.54 -34.06 16.59
N TRP A 7 -16.39 -33.46 15.73
CA TRP A 7 -17.25 -32.35 16.12
C TRP A 7 -18.17 -32.69 17.30
N ASN A 8 -18.84 -33.84 17.27
CA ASN A 8 -19.76 -34.23 18.33
C ASN A 8 -19.06 -34.35 19.69
N ILE A 9 -17.83 -34.89 19.72
CA ILE A 9 -17.05 -35.01 20.95
C ILE A 9 -16.54 -33.63 21.39
N LEU A 10 -15.97 -32.85 20.47
CA LEU A 10 -15.40 -31.53 20.73
C LEU A 10 -16.45 -30.52 21.25
N SER A 11 -17.65 -30.54 20.69
CA SER A 11 -18.76 -29.65 21.08
C SER A 11 -19.48 -30.08 22.35
N HIS A 12 -19.39 -31.37 22.69
CA HIS A 12 -20.08 -31.94 23.84
C HIS A 12 -19.17 -32.89 24.63
N PRO A 13 -18.02 -32.39 25.14
CA PRO A 13 -16.99 -33.25 25.70
C PRO A 13 -17.51 -34.06 26.88
N THR A 14 -18.50 -33.59 27.64
CA THR A 14 -19.03 -34.29 28.83
C THR A 14 -20.18 -35.26 28.55
N LYS A 15 -20.76 -35.25 27.34
CA LYS A 15 -21.95 -36.06 27.04
C LYS A 15 -21.57 -37.44 26.51
N ILE A 16 -21.79 -38.47 27.33
CA ILE A 16 -21.43 -39.88 27.03
C ILE A 16 -21.98 -40.36 25.69
N LYS A 17 -23.20 -39.96 25.30
CA LYS A 17 -23.81 -40.38 24.03
C LYS A 17 -23.02 -40.03 22.76
N TYR A 18 -22.12 -39.03 22.83
CA TYR A 18 -21.26 -38.65 21.71
C TYR A 18 -19.88 -39.30 21.77
N ARG A 19 -19.60 -40.02 22.86
CA ARG A 19 -18.40 -40.82 23.10
C ARG A 19 -18.63 -42.30 22.81
N GLU A 20 -19.80 -42.66 22.30
CA GLU A 20 -20.18 -44.03 21.93
C GLU A 20 -20.61 -44.06 20.47
N ILE A 21 -20.05 -44.99 19.70
CA ILE A 21 -20.39 -45.18 18.29
C ILE A 21 -20.68 -46.67 18.06
N SER A 22 -21.90 -46.97 17.62
CA SER A 22 -22.22 -48.34 17.25
C SER A 22 -21.49 -48.74 15.97
N ASP A 23 -20.71 -49.82 16.02
CA ASP A 23 -19.94 -50.37 14.90
C ASP A 23 -20.87 -50.74 13.73
N SER A 24 -22.02 -51.33 14.04
CA SER A 24 -23.05 -51.67 13.06
C SER A 24 -23.69 -50.44 12.40
N ALA A 25 -23.99 -49.38 13.17
CA ALA A 25 -24.58 -48.16 12.65
C ALA A 25 -23.57 -47.35 11.82
N LEU A 26 -22.30 -47.35 12.24
CA LEU A 26 -21.18 -46.75 11.52
C LEU A 26 -20.98 -47.44 10.18
N PHE A 27 -20.92 -48.77 10.17
CA PHE A 27 -20.79 -49.56 8.93
C PHE A 27 -21.95 -49.28 7.97
N LYS A 28 -23.20 -49.37 8.43
CA LYS A 28 -24.39 -49.08 7.60
C LYS A 28 -24.38 -47.65 7.04
N SER A 29 -23.95 -46.68 7.85
CA SER A 29 -23.85 -45.28 7.40
C SER A 29 -22.76 -45.10 6.33
N LEU A 30 -21.62 -45.78 6.48
CA LEU A 30 -20.55 -45.79 5.48
C LEU A 30 -20.97 -46.53 4.21
N GLU A 31 -21.59 -47.71 4.34
CA GLU A 31 -22.07 -48.53 3.24
C GLU A 31 -23.03 -47.74 2.37
N LYS A 32 -24.01 -47.06 3.00
CA LYS A 32 -24.92 -46.17 2.31
C LYS A 32 -24.16 -45.10 1.54
N ARG A 33 -23.14 -44.45 2.11
CA ARG A 33 -22.39 -43.39 1.38
C ARG A 33 -21.48 -43.96 0.28
N CYS A 34 -20.84 -45.09 0.53
CA CYS A 34 -19.91 -45.74 -0.41
C CYS A 34 -20.64 -46.28 -1.64
N SER A 35 -21.84 -46.86 -1.47
CA SER A 35 -22.64 -47.37 -2.58
C SER A 35 -23.06 -46.27 -3.56
N HIS A 36 -23.39 -45.07 -3.06
CA HIS A 36 -23.71 -43.91 -3.92
C HIS A 36 -22.50 -43.38 -4.70
N GLN A 37 -21.28 -43.69 -4.26
CA GLN A 37 -20.04 -43.19 -4.86
C GLN A 37 -19.20 -44.27 -5.56
N GLY A 38 -19.66 -45.53 -5.56
CA GLY A 38 -18.92 -46.67 -6.14
C GLY A 38 -17.59 -46.97 -5.42
N ILE A 39 -17.47 -46.63 -4.14
CA ILE A 39 -16.24 -46.81 -3.35
C ILE A 39 -16.27 -48.15 -2.61
N ASP A 40 -15.12 -48.82 -2.50
CA ASP A 40 -14.96 -50.04 -1.69
C ASP A 40 -15.21 -49.76 -0.20
N ILE A 41 -16.32 -50.31 0.30
CA ILE A 41 -16.75 -50.19 1.70
C ILE A 41 -15.76 -50.85 2.66
N ASN A 42 -15.16 -51.99 2.32
CA ASN A 42 -14.28 -52.72 3.23
C ASN A 42 -13.01 -51.91 3.50
N ARG A 43 -12.40 -51.37 2.44
CA ARG A 43 -11.23 -50.48 2.55
C ARG A 43 -11.56 -49.20 3.32
N THR A 44 -12.71 -48.58 3.03
CA THR A 44 -13.13 -47.33 3.70
C THR A 44 -13.42 -47.58 5.18
N TYR A 45 -14.05 -48.70 5.51
CA TYR A 45 -14.35 -49.08 6.87
C TYR A 45 -13.10 -49.39 7.69
N ALA A 46 -12.13 -50.11 7.12
CA ALA A 46 -10.83 -50.37 7.75
C ALA A 46 -10.10 -49.06 8.09
N LYS A 47 -10.08 -48.09 7.15
CA LYS A 47 -9.53 -46.75 7.38
C LYS A 47 -10.27 -46.01 8.49
N MET A 48 -11.61 -46.04 8.50
CA MET A 48 -12.40 -45.39 9.55
C MET A 48 -12.07 -45.96 10.94
N LYS A 49 -11.91 -47.28 11.07
CA LYS A 49 -11.54 -47.92 12.35
C LYS A 49 -10.17 -47.45 12.84
N SER A 50 -9.17 -47.47 11.97
CA SER A 50 -7.84 -46.92 12.29
C SER A 50 -7.89 -45.45 12.69
N GLN A 51 -8.76 -44.65 12.08
CA GLN A 51 -8.94 -43.25 12.48
C GLN A 51 -9.63 -43.09 13.84
N LEU A 52 -10.62 -43.94 14.16
CA LEU A 52 -11.23 -43.93 15.49
C LEU A 52 -10.22 -44.28 16.57
N GLU A 53 -9.37 -45.28 16.34
CA GLU A 53 -8.25 -45.64 17.22
C GLU A 53 -7.27 -44.46 17.37
N GLU A 54 -6.87 -43.81 16.27
CA GLU A 54 -6.01 -42.60 16.30
C GLU A 54 -6.62 -41.47 17.13
N PHE A 55 -7.95 -41.30 17.10
CA PHE A 55 -8.61 -40.28 17.92
C PHE A 55 -8.63 -40.64 19.41
N GLY A 56 -8.48 -41.91 19.77
CA GLY A 56 -8.56 -42.42 21.14
C GLY A 56 -9.83 -43.21 21.47
N PHE A 57 -10.57 -43.69 20.47
CA PHE A 57 -11.65 -44.64 20.69
C PHE A 57 -11.12 -46.07 20.83
N GLU A 58 -11.73 -46.81 21.75
CA GLU A 58 -11.44 -48.21 22.01
C GLU A 58 -12.66 -49.07 21.68
N LYS A 59 -12.43 -50.22 21.04
CA LYS A 59 -13.49 -51.18 20.77
C LYS A 59 -13.71 -52.07 22.00
N LYS A 60 -14.96 -52.20 22.47
CA LYS A 60 -15.32 -53.05 23.62
C LYS A 60 -15.96 -54.37 23.19
N ALA A 61 -16.24 -55.23 24.19
CA ALA A 61 -16.77 -56.58 24.00
C ALA A 61 -18.15 -56.62 23.31
N ASP A 62 -18.97 -55.57 23.47
CA ASP A 62 -20.26 -55.41 22.79
C ASP A 62 -20.11 -54.94 21.33
N THR A 63 -18.88 -54.91 20.83
CA THR A 63 -18.44 -54.46 19.50
C THR A 63 -18.56 -52.98 19.23
N ASN A 64 -19.10 -52.17 20.15
CA ASN A 64 -19.19 -50.71 19.95
C ASN A 64 -17.85 -50.01 20.26
N TRP A 65 -17.71 -48.79 19.76
CA TRP A 65 -16.54 -47.94 19.97
C TRP A 65 -16.81 -46.93 21.08
N TYR A 66 -15.88 -46.80 22.03
CA TYR A 66 -16.00 -45.93 23.19
C TYR A 66 -14.81 -45.01 23.35
N TYR A 67 -15.06 -43.74 23.65
CA TYR A 67 -14.05 -42.79 24.14
C TYR A 67 -14.11 -42.75 25.67
N THR A 68 -13.32 -43.61 26.31
CA THR A 68 -13.37 -43.87 27.77
C THR A 68 -12.63 -42.81 28.58
N SER A 69 -11.55 -42.26 28.02
CA SER A 69 -10.71 -41.24 28.67
C SER A 69 -11.39 -39.88 28.81
N ALA A 70 -10.80 -39.00 29.64
CA ALA A 70 -11.14 -37.59 29.61
C ALA A 70 -10.89 -37.03 28.19
N VAL A 71 -11.77 -36.17 27.68
CA VAL A 71 -11.63 -35.64 26.32
C VAL A 71 -10.48 -34.64 26.30
N GLU A 72 -9.43 -34.98 25.57
CA GLU A 72 -8.27 -34.11 25.33
C GLU A 72 -8.57 -33.19 24.14
N ILE A 73 -9.16 -32.02 24.42
CA ILE A 73 -9.64 -31.08 23.38
C ILE A 73 -8.53 -30.70 22.40
N LEU A 74 -7.30 -30.44 22.88
CA LEU A 74 -6.18 -30.05 22.02
C LEU A 74 -5.76 -31.17 21.07
N HIS A 75 -5.74 -32.41 21.56
CA HIS A 75 -5.40 -33.58 20.74
C HIS A 75 -6.45 -33.82 19.65
N LEU A 76 -7.74 -33.83 20.01
CA LEU A 76 -8.83 -33.97 19.05
C LEU A 76 -8.94 -32.79 18.08
N TRP A 77 -8.57 -31.58 18.52
CA TRP A 77 -8.51 -30.40 17.67
C TRP A 77 -7.48 -30.56 16.55
N GLN A 78 -6.30 -31.11 16.83
CA GLN A 78 -5.29 -31.38 15.79
C GLN A 78 -5.84 -32.31 14.71
N PHE A 79 -6.58 -33.35 15.09
CA PHE A 79 -7.25 -34.22 14.13
C PHE A 79 -8.39 -33.51 13.39
N TYR A 80 -9.15 -32.65 14.07
CA TYR A 80 -10.19 -31.86 13.43
C TYR A 80 -9.60 -30.95 12.37
N CYS A 81 -8.50 -30.27 12.69
CA CYS A 81 -7.71 -29.47 11.75
C CYS A 81 -7.21 -30.32 10.58
N LYS A 82 -6.60 -31.48 10.84
CA LYS A 82 -6.14 -32.40 9.77
C LYS A 82 -7.28 -32.75 8.81
N TRP A 83 -8.47 -33.06 9.32
CA TRP A 83 -9.60 -33.48 8.51
C TRP A 83 -10.35 -32.32 7.83
N ILE A 84 -10.39 -31.12 8.42
CA ILE A 84 -11.13 -30.00 7.82
C ILE A 84 -10.47 -29.50 6.55
N HIS A 85 -9.14 -29.57 6.49
CA HIS A 85 -8.35 -29.31 5.29
C HIS A 85 -8.63 -30.29 4.13
N THR A 86 -9.38 -31.36 4.36
CA THR A 86 -9.81 -32.28 3.29
C THR A 86 -11.13 -31.85 2.61
N GLN A 87 -11.78 -30.77 3.08
CA GLN A 87 -12.93 -30.23 2.35
C GLN A 87 -12.49 -29.64 1.01
N LYS A 88 -13.34 -29.77 -0.02
CA LYS A 88 -13.03 -29.33 -1.39
C LYS A 88 -12.53 -27.88 -1.47
N MET A 89 -13.09 -26.99 -0.65
CA MET A 89 -12.68 -25.59 -0.62
C MET A 89 -11.20 -25.43 -0.29
N TYR A 90 -10.69 -26.15 0.72
CA TYR A 90 -9.27 -26.09 1.09
C TYR A 90 -8.36 -26.66 0.00
N PHE A 91 -8.82 -27.69 -0.73
CA PHE A 91 -8.08 -28.21 -1.89
C PHE A 91 -7.97 -27.21 -3.03
N ILE A 92 -9.04 -26.45 -3.32
CA ILE A 92 -9.01 -25.38 -4.33
C ILE A 92 -7.95 -24.33 -3.95
N TYR A 93 -7.93 -23.91 -2.68
CA TYR A 93 -6.92 -22.98 -2.18
C TYR A 93 -5.49 -23.54 -2.27
N LEU A 94 -5.29 -24.81 -1.89
CA LEU A 94 -3.98 -25.45 -1.99
C LEU A 94 -3.52 -25.58 -3.45
N PHE A 95 -4.42 -25.88 -4.38
CA PHE A 95 -4.09 -25.97 -5.81
C PHE A 95 -3.74 -24.60 -6.41
N ILE A 96 -4.47 -23.55 -6.04
CA ILE A 96 -4.14 -22.16 -6.42
C ILE A 96 -2.76 -21.78 -5.88
N TYR A 97 -2.47 -22.14 -4.63
CA TYR A 97 -1.16 -21.90 -4.01
C TYR A 97 -0.02 -22.65 -4.74
N LEU A 98 -0.21 -23.93 -5.07
CA LEU A 98 0.80 -24.76 -5.74
C LEU A 98 1.00 -24.42 -7.22
N SER A 99 0.00 -23.88 -7.90
CA SER A 99 0.08 -23.50 -9.31
C SER A 99 0.92 -22.23 -9.56
N GLY A 100 1.56 -21.68 -8.53
CA GLY A 100 2.48 -20.54 -8.66
C GLY A 100 1.79 -19.21 -8.98
N TYR A 101 0.46 -19.18 -8.98
CA TYR A 101 -0.27 -17.91 -8.92
C TYR A 101 0.08 -17.25 -7.58
N GLN A 102 0.57 -16.02 -7.61
CA GLN A 102 1.10 -15.24 -6.47
C GLN A 102 0.06 -14.90 -5.37
N ILE A 103 -0.98 -15.71 -5.21
CA ILE A 103 -1.99 -15.52 -4.18
C ILE A 103 -1.49 -16.20 -2.91
N LYS A 104 -0.66 -15.51 -2.12
CA LYS A 104 -0.38 -15.86 -0.72
C LYS A 104 -1.62 -15.59 0.17
N GLN A 105 -2.78 -16.13 -0.18
CA GLN A 105 -3.91 -16.16 0.75
C GLN A 105 -3.70 -17.36 1.68
N SER A 106 -3.00 -17.14 2.79
CA SER A 106 -3.01 -18.09 3.89
C SER A 106 -4.34 -17.94 4.64
N ILE A 107 -4.90 -19.07 5.05
CA ILE A 107 -6.06 -19.10 5.92
C ILE A 107 -5.63 -18.48 7.26
N PRO A 108 -6.33 -17.47 7.78
CA PRO A 108 -6.01 -16.92 9.08
C PRO A 108 -6.12 -18.02 10.14
N GLU A 109 -4.98 -18.45 10.68
CA GLU A 109 -4.94 -19.50 11.71
C GLU A 109 -5.47 -18.98 13.04
N THR A 110 -5.22 -17.69 13.33
CA THR A 110 -5.64 -17.02 14.55
C THR A 110 -6.40 -15.74 14.25
N VAL A 111 -7.46 -15.47 15.00
CA VAL A 111 -8.21 -14.20 14.93
C VAL A 111 -8.52 -13.69 16.32
N CYS A 112 -8.67 -12.37 16.44
CA CYS A 112 -9.19 -11.78 17.65
C CYS A 112 -10.68 -11.45 17.49
N MET A 113 -11.54 -12.09 18.27
CA MET A 113 -12.99 -11.91 18.23
C MET A 113 -13.49 -11.23 19.50
N LEU A 114 -14.46 -10.32 19.35
CA LEU A 114 -15.14 -9.69 20.47
C LEU A 114 -16.17 -10.66 21.06
N LYS A 115 -16.03 -10.99 22.34
CA LYS A 115 -16.96 -11.84 23.08
C LYS A 115 -17.14 -11.32 24.49
N ASP A 116 -18.39 -11.19 24.95
CA ASP A 116 -18.72 -10.67 26.29
C ASP A 116 -18.04 -9.32 26.58
N ASN A 117 -18.04 -8.42 25.58
CA ASN A 117 -17.34 -7.13 25.58
C ASN A 117 -15.82 -7.20 25.78
N LYS A 118 -15.21 -8.38 25.61
CA LYS A 118 -13.76 -8.59 25.71
C LYS A 118 -13.22 -9.17 24.42
N TRP A 119 -12.10 -8.63 23.97
CA TRP A 119 -11.38 -9.16 22.82
C TRP A 119 -10.58 -10.39 23.25
N LYS A 120 -10.80 -11.52 22.58
CA LYS A 120 -10.10 -12.77 22.84
C LYS A 120 -9.52 -13.32 21.55
N GLU A 121 -8.39 -14.00 21.65
CA GLU A 121 -7.73 -14.65 20.52
C GLU A 121 -8.18 -16.10 20.43
N TYR A 122 -8.49 -16.55 19.22
CA TYR A 122 -8.93 -17.91 18.93
C TYR A 122 -8.12 -18.46 17.78
N GLU A 123 -7.77 -19.74 17.83
CA GLU A 123 -7.47 -20.48 16.60
C GLU A 123 -8.79 -20.72 15.85
N MET A 124 -8.77 -20.65 14.52
CA MET A 124 -9.98 -20.62 13.71
C MET A 124 -9.92 -21.61 12.55
N MET A 125 -11.06 -22.25 12.26
CA MET A 125 -11.24 -23.14 11.11
C MET A 125 -12.62 -22.92 10.45
N PHE A 126 -12.67 -23.02 9.12
CA PHE A 126 -13.92 -22.91 8.34
C PHE A 126 -14.46 -24.30 8.00
N ASP A 127 -15.68 -24.61 8.43
CA ASP A 127 -16.39 -25.85 8.09
C ASP A 127 -17.50 -25.52 7.08
N TYR A 128 -17.12 -25.48 5.79
CA TYR A 128 -17.99 -25.10 4.69
C TYR A 128 -19.16 -26.07 4.49
N GLU A 129 -18.94 -27.37 4.69
CA GLU A 129 -20.00 -28.39 4.64
C GLU A 129 -21.14 -28.10 5.62
N ASN A 130 -20.84 -27.52 6.78
CA ASN A 130 -21.83 -27.19 7.81
C ASN A 130 -22.09 -25.68 7.96
N ARG A 131 -21.56 -24.86 7.03
CA ARG A 131 -21.66 -23.39 7.01
C ARG A 131 -21.38 -22.73 8.36
N ARG A 132 -20.30 -23.13 9.01
CA ARG A 132 -19.91 -22.63 10.33
C ARG A 132 -18.42 -22.34 10.41
N ILE A 133 -18.07 -21.46 11.33
CA ILE A 133 -16.69 -21.21 11.75
C ILE A 133 -16.52 -21.84 13.12
N VAL A 134 -15.44 -22.59 13.29
CA VAL A 134 -15.08 -23.23 14.56
C VAL A 134 -13.89 -22.51 15.16
N LEU A 135 -13.98 -22.20 16.45
CA LEU A 135 -13.00 -21.40 17.18
C LEU A 135 -12.48 -22.19 18.38
N LEU A 136 -11.17 -22.18 18.62
CA LEU A 136 -10.54 -22.75 19.81
C LEU A 136 -9.90 -21.65 20.66
N ASP A 137 -10.39 -21.48 21.89
CA ASP A 137 -9.73 -20.69 22.92
C ASP A 137 -8.63 -21.55 23.59
N LYS A 138 -7.43 -21.50 23.01
CA LYS A 138 -6.26 -22.26 23.49
C LYS A 138 -5.62 -21.67 24.74
N ARG A 139 -5.82 -20.36 24.99
CA ARG A 139 -5.18 -19.64 26.11
C ARG A 139 -5.95 -19.78 27.42
N SER A 140 -7.21 -20.19 27.37
CA SER A 140 -7.97 -20.51 28.58
C SER A 140 -7.37 -21.70 29.35
N GLU A 141 -7.45 -21.65 30.69
CA GLU A 141 -7.01 -22.75 31.57
C GLU A 141 -7.58 -24.12 31.19
N LYS A 142 -8.80 -24.11 30.65
CA LYS A 142 -9.48 -25.27 30.07
C LYS A 142 -9.86 -24.92 28.65
N PRO A 143 -9.12 -25.42 27.64
CA PRO A 143 -9.40 -25.13 26.24
C PRO A 143 -10.87 -25.34 25.91
N LYS A 144 -11.47 -24.38 25.19
CA LYS A 144 -12.88 -24.43 24.82
C LYS A 144 -13.05 -24.24 23.33
N ILE A 145 -13.99 -24.97 22.77
CA ILE A 145 -14.39 -24.83 21.37
C ILE A 145 -15.72 -24.10 21.30
N GLU A 146 -15.79 -23.20 20.32
CA GLU A 146 -16.96 -22.40 20.02
C GLU A 146 -17.31 -22.53 18.54
N THR A 147 -18.56 -22.21 18.21
CA THR A 147 -19.03 -22.17 16.83
C THR A 147 -19.81 -20.94 16.53
N LEU A 148 -19.54 -20.38 15.36
CA LEU A 148 -20.35 -19.37 14.73
C LEU A 148 -21.09 -20.03 13.58
N GLN A 149 -22.42 -20.12 13.68
CA GLN A 149 -23.25 -20.66 12.60
C GLN A 149 -23.49 -19.54 11.58
N VAL A 150 -22.70 -19.52 10.51
CA VAL A 150 -22.66 -18.41 9.54
C VAL A 150 -23.81 -18.48 8.54
N GLY A 151 -24.18 -19.68 8.10
CA GLY A 151 -25.31 -19.89 7.20
C GLY A 151 -26.16 -21.10 7.60
N ASN A 152 -27.20 -21.39 6.83
CA ASN A 152 -28.06 -22.54 7.08
C ASN A 152 -27.47 -23.82 6.49
N ALA A 153 -26.94 -24.70 7.33
CA ALA A 153 -26.35 -25.99 6.92
C ALA A 153 -27.29 -26.91 6.12
N LYS A 154 -28.61 -26.67 6.16
CA LYS A 154 -29.62 -27.45 5.42
C LYS A 154 -30.06 -26.79 4.11
N ALA A 155 -29.79 -25.50 3.93
CA ALA A 155 -30.22 -24.80 2.74
C ALA A 155 -29.30 -25.14 1.56
N LYS A 156 -29.88 -25.36 0.39
CA LYS A 156 -29.10 -25.60 -0.84
C LYS A 156 -28.35 -24.35 -1.27
N LEU A 157 -28.99 -23.18 -1.11
CA LEU A 157 -28.44 -21.88 -1.42
C LEU A 157 -28.24 -21.06 -0.13
N GLU A 158 -27.34 -20.09 -0.18
CA GLU A 158 -27.06 -19.14 0.90
C GLU A 158 -26.82 -17.77 0.30
N PHE A 159 -27.48 -16.75 0.85
CA PHE A 159 -27.27 -15.37 0.43
C PHE A 159 -27.17 -14.40 1.61
N ASP A 160 -27.43 -14.86 2.84
CA ASP A 160 -27.55 -14.00 4.02
C ASP A 160 -26.23 -13.77 4.75
N VAL A 161 -25.09 -14.17 4.16
CA VAL A 161 -23.78 -13.86 4.74
C VAL A 161 -23.41 -12.42 4.42
N HIS A 162 -23.34 -11.61 5.46
CA HIS A 162 -23.05 -10.19 5.38
C HIS A 162 -21.68 -9.89 5.95
N ILE A 163 -20.84 -9.15 5.22
CA ILE A 163 -19.48 -8.81 5.65
C ILE A 163 -19.27 -7.30 5.57
N GLU A 164 -19.04 -6.66 6.71
CA GLU A 164 -18.70 -5.24 6.78
C GLU A 164 -17.22 -5.08 7.12
N TRP A 165 -16.58 -4.11 6.47
CA TRP A 165 -15.23 -3.69 6.81
C TRP A 165 -15.30 -2.38 7.57
N SER A 166 -14.45 -2.22 8.56
CA SER A 166 -14.21 -0.93 9.19
C SER A 166 -12.77 -0.84 9.69
N ASN A 167 -12.35 0.37 10.01
CA ASN A 167 -11.08 0.63 10.67
C ASN A 167 -11.38 1.17 12.08
N GLU A 168 -10.80 0.57 13.11
CA GLU A 168 -10.98 1.02 14.50
C GLU A 168 -9.74 1.81 14.92
N PHE A 169 -9.89 3.15 14.92
CA PHE A 169 -8.86 4.10 15.35
C PHE A 169 -9.19 4.73 16.72
N SER A 170 -10.39 4.54 17.24
CA SER A 170 -10.83 5.15 18.51
C SER A 170 -9.95 4.76 19.70
N LYS A 171 -9.33 3.58 19.66
CA LYS A 171 -8.39 3.09 20.68
C LYS A 171 -6.95 3.55 20.48
N VAL A 172 -6.69 4.37 19.47
CA VAL A 172 -5.41 5.06 19.35
C VAL A 172 -5.28 6.00 20.55
N ASP A 173 -6.26 6.87 20.77
CA ASP A 173 -6.24 7.83 21.89
C ASP A 173 -6.34 7.13 23.27
N ASP A 174 -6.87 5.90 23.33
CA ASP A 174 -6.79 5.05 24.51
C ASP A 174 -5.36 4.48 24.64
N THR A 175 -4.51 5.19 25.39
CA THR A 175 -3.09 4.97 25.78
C THR A 175 -2.49 3.55 25.90
N TYR A 176 -3.26 2.46 25.74
CA TYR A 176 -2.82 1.10 25.98
C TYR A 176 -2.45 0.31 24.72
N THR A 177 -3.06 0.57 23.55
CA THR A 177 -2.88 -0.33 22.39
C THR A 177 -2.01 0.22 21.28
N HIS A 178 -2.00 1.54 21.04
CA HIS A 178 -1.13 2.20 20.04
C HIS A 178 -1.14 1.52 18.64
N VAL A 179 -2.26 0.91 18.25
CA VAL A 179 -2.36 0.08 17.05
C VAL A 179 -3.66 0.38 16.32
N LYS A 180 -3.57 0.58 15.01
CA LYS A 180 -4.75 0.59 14.14
C LYS A 180 -5.24 -0.82 13.91
N TRP A 181 -6.52 -1.07 14.15
CA TRP A 181 -7.12 -2.38 13.90
C TRP A 181 -7.94 -2.37 12.61
N CYS A 182 -7.72 -3.39 11.79
CA CYS A 182 -8.65 -3.74 10.73
C CYS A 182 -9.78 -4.55 11.34
N ARG A 183 -11.01 -4.06 11.25
CA ARG A 183 -12.20 -4.74 11.78
C ARG A 183 -13.02 -5.36 10.66
N LEU A 184 -13.50 -6.56 10.92
CA LEU A 184 -14.48 -7.26 10.09
C LEU A 184 -15.69 -7.60 10.94
N VAL A 185 -16.89 -7.31 10.43
CA VAL A 185 -18.15 -7.71 11.07
C VAL A 185 -18.86 -8.71 10.18
N LEU A 186 -19.07 -9.91 10.71
CA LEU A 186 -19.77 -11.00 10.03
C LEU A 186 -21.20 -11.11 10.57
N ASN A 187 -22.17 -11.14 9.66
CA ASN A 187 -23.62 -11.21 9.91
C ASN A 187 -24.10 -10.24 10.99
N ARG A 188 -23.53 -9.02 10.99
CA ARG A 188 -23.85 -7.91 11.92
C ARG A 188 -23.70 -8.26 13.41
N SER A 189 -23.09 -9.41 13.74
CA SER A 189 -23.12 -9.99 15.09
C SER A 189 -21.72 -10.33 15.60
N TRP A 190 -20.87 -10.86 14.73
CA TRP A 190 -19.53 -11.30 15.12
C TRP A 190 -18.50 -10.30 14.66
N HIS A 191 -17.78 -9.73 15.62
CA HIS A 191 -16.78 -8.72 15.36
C HIS A 191 -15.39 -9.32 15.51
N PHE A 192 -14.59 -9.17 14.47
CA PHE A 192 -13.20 -9.60 14.41
C PHE A 192 -12.30 -8.38 14.28
N ARG A 193 -11.09 -8.46 14.83
CA ARG A 193 -10.01 -7.52 14.59
C ARG A 193 -8.73 -8.27 14.20
N VAL A 194 -8.00 -7.68 13.28
CA VAL A 194 -6.72 -8.16 12.76
C VAL A 194 -5.76 -6.97 12.59
N LEU A 195 -4.46 -7.25 12.55
CA LEU A 195 -3.42 -6.21 12.63
C LEU A 195 -3.19 -5.51 11.28
N ASN A 196 -3.41 -6.22 10.18
CA ASN A 196 -3.20 -5.70 8.83
C ASN A 196 -4.43 -5.91 7.95
N CYS A 197 -4.55 -5.12 6.88
CA CYS A 197 -5.69 -5.21 5.97
C CYS A 197 -5.70 -6.49 5.14
N GLU A 198 -4.53 -7.08 4.89
CA GLU A 198 -4.41 -8.34 4.16
C GLU A 198 -5.08 -9.50 4.89
N GLU A 199 -4.86 -9.65 6.19
CA GLU A 199 -5.54 -10.64 7.03
C GLU A 199 -7.06 -10.42 7.03
N ARG A 200 -7.51 -9.15 7.04
CA ARG A 200 -8.95 -8.82 6.97
C ARG A 200 -9.55 -9.24 5.64
N GLU A 201 -8.85 -8.93 4.55
CA GLU A 201 -9.26 -9.28 3.19
C GLU A 201 -9.28 -10.79 3.00
N ASN A 202 -8.26 -11.50 3.49
CA ASN A 202 -8.20 -12.95 3.44
C ASN A 202 -9.37 -13.55 4.23
N LEU A 203 -9.58 -13.11 5.48
CA LEU A 203 -10.73 -13.50 6.30
C LEU A 203 -12.06 -13.22 5.60
N SER A 204 -12.20 -12.04 5.00
CA SER A 204 -13.38 -11.66 4.22
C SER A 204 -13.61 -12.64 3.08
N ASN A 205 -12.59 -12.94 2.28
CA ASN A 205 -12.69 -13.87 1.16
C ASN A 205 -13.15 -15.27 1.62
N TYR A 206 -12.57 -15.81 2.70
CA TYR A 206 -12.97 -17.10 3.24
C TYR A 206 -14.40 -17.12 3.78
N CYS A 207 -14.86 -16.01 4.37
CA CYS A 207 -16.26 -15.85 4.80
C CYS A 207 -17.21 -15.73 3.60
N SER A 208 -16.80 -15.08 2.51
CA SER A 208 -17.63 -14.91 1.30
C SER A 208 -17.99 -16.24 0.63
N GLU A 209 -17.15 -17.27 0.78
CA GLU A 209 -17.38 -18.62 0.26
C GLU A 209 -18.59 -19.33 0.88
N PHE A 210 -19.10 -18.85 2.02
CA PHE A 210 -20.34 -19.40 2.58
C PHE A 210 -21.56 -19.02 1.73
N ASN A 211 -21.48 -17.95 0.95
CA ASN A 211 -22.55 -17.54 0.03
C ASN A 211 -22.49 -18.31 -1.29
N SER A 212 -23.67 -18.55 -1.86
CA SER A 212 -23.81 -19.20 -3.17
C SER A 212 -23.52 -18.27 -4.34
N PHE A 213 -23.61 -16.95 -4.13
CA PHE A 213 -23.28 -15.92 -5.11
C PHE A 213 -22.35 -14.88 -4.47
N HIS A 214 -21.28 -14.53 -5.17
CA HIS A 214 -20.38 -13.47 -4.78
C HIS A 214 -19.77 -12.76 -5.99
N VAL A 215 -19.51 -11.47 -5.84
CA VAL A 215 -18.79 -10.65 -6.82
C VAL A 215 -17.30 -10.71 -6.50
N SER A 216 -16.50 -11.12 -7.48
CA SER A 216 -15.05 -11.03 -7.42
C SER A 216 -14.59 -9.73 -8.03
N TRP A 217 -13.57 -9.09 -7.48
CA TRP A 217 -13.00 -7.88 -8.05
C TRP A 217 -11.52 -7.82 -7.72
N LYS A 218 -10.75 -7.08 -8.51
CA LYS A 218 -9.32 -6.88 -8.27
C LYS A 218 -9.07 -5.45 -7.81
N ASP A 219 -8.20 -5.30 -6.84
CA ASP A 219 -7.70 -3.97 -6.46
C ASP A 219 -6.55 -3.52 -7.38
N ARG A 220 -6.04 -2.30 -7.11
CA ARG A 220 -4.89 -1.72 -7.82
C ARG A 220 -3.59 -2.54 -7.72
N TYR A 221 -3.51 -3.47 -6.77
CA TYR A 221 -2.38 -4.38 -6.56
C TYR A 221 -2.62 -5.75 -7.20
N MET A 222 -3.64 -5.86 -8.07
CA MET A 222 -4.06 -7.09 -8.73
C MET A 222 -4.50 -8.20 -7.77
N LYS A 223 -4.75 -7.89 -6.49
CA LYS A 223 -5.24 -8.86 -5.51
C LYS A 223 -6.74 -9.04 -5.69
N THR A 224 -7.15 -10.30 -5.78
CA THR A 224 -8.57 -10.67 -5.92
C THR A 224 -9.27 -10.68 -4.56
N HIS A 225 -10.41 -10.00 -4.50
CA HIS A 225 -11.32 -9.94 -3.36
C HIS A 225 -12.67 -10.56 -3.75
N LYS A 226 -13.42 -11.04 -2.75
CA LYS A 226 -14.75 -11.63 -2.92
C LYS A 226 -15.76 -10.93 -2.02
N GLU A 227 -16.84 -10.46 -2.62
CA GLU A 227 -17.94 -9.80 -1.95
C GLU A 227 -19.21 -10.65 -2.00
N PRO A 228 -19.74 -11.12 -0.86
CA PRO A 228 -21.00 -11.84 -0.85
C PRO A 228 -22.14 -10.85 -1.12
N VAL A 229 -22.97 -11.15 -2.11
CA VAL A 229 -24.11 -10.31 -2.48
C VAL A 229 -25.33 -11.20 -2.69
N ASP A 230 -26.48 -10.80 -2.17
CA ASP A 230 -27.74 -11.45 -2.51
C ASP A 230 -28.22 -10.94 -3.88
N PRO A 231 -28.16 -11.77 -4.95
CA PRO A 231 -28.50 -11.30 -6.28
C PRO A 231 -30.00 -11.01 -6.42
N PHE A 232 -30.86 -11.50 -5.52
CA PHE A 232 -32.31 -11.31 -5.61
C PHE A 232 -32.78 -10.00 -4.97
N SER A 233 -31.99 -9.40 -4.10
CA SER A 233 -32.33 -8.13 -3.43
C SER A 233 -31.39 -6.98 -3.77
N ALA A 234 -30.13 -7.26 -4.10
CA ALA A 234 -29.17 -6.21 -4.43
C ALA A 234 -29.34 -5.71 -5.88
N THR A 235 -29.33 -4.38 -6.04
CA THR A 235 -29.17 -3.73 -7.34
C THR A 235 -27.70 -3.62 -7.72
N LEU A 236 -27.43 -3.38 -9.00
CA LEU A 236 -26.08 -3.07 -9.48
C LEU A 236 -25.48 -1.87 -8.72
N ARG A 237 -26.28 -0.81 -8.48
CA ARG A 237 -25.91 0.35 -7.66
C ARG A 237 -25.45 -0.06 -6.26
N ASN A 238 -26.26 -0.87 -5.56
CA ASN A 238 -25.95 -1.28 -4.18
C ASN A 238 -24.65 -2.09 -4.12
N GLY A 239 -24.43 -2.98 -5.09
CA GLY A 239 -23.18 -3.73 -5.21
C GLY A 239 -21.99 -2.81 -5.43
N LEU A 240 -22.07 -1.88 -6.40
CA LEU A 240 -20.97 -0.95 -6.71
C LEU A 240 -20.63 -0.03 -5.53
N GLN A 241 -21.64 0.49 -4.83
CA GLN A 241 -21.44 1.31 -3.63
C GLN A 241 -20.78 0.54 -2.48
N THR A 242 -21.12 -0.75 -2.32
CA THR A 242 -20.49 -1.62 -1.31
C THR A 242 -19.01 -1.82 -1.61
N LEU A 243 -18.66 -2.03 -2.88
CA LEU A 243 -17.27 -2.21 -3.31
C LEU A 243 -16.47 -0.91 -3.18
N GLU A 244 -17.05 0.23 -3.57
CA GLU A 244 -16.43 1.55 -3.37
C GLU A 244 -16.15 1.82 -1.89
N TYR A 245 -17.10 1.51 -0.99
CA TYR A 245 -16.89 1.66 0.44
C TYR A 245 -15.72 0.80 0.96
N LYS A 246 -15.61 -0.45 0.49
CA LYS A 246 -14.52 -1.36 0.89
C LYS A 246 -13.16 -0.91 0.35
N LEU A 247 -13.13 -0.46 -0.90
CA LEU A 247 -11.97 0.17 -1.53
C LEU A 247 -11.47 1.36 -0.71
N ARG A 248 -12.36 2.30 -0.38
CA ARG A 248 -12.04 3.46 0.47
C ARG A 248 -11.55 3.04 1.85
N THR A 249 -12.20 2.06 2.48
CA THR A 249 -11.82 1.56 3.81
C THR A 249 -10.41 0.94 3.79
N LYS A 250 -10.05 0.26 2.70
CA LYS A 250 -8.70 -0.28 2.48
C LYS A 250 -7.67 0.83 2.29
N GLU A 251 -7.90 1.75 1.35
CA GLU A 251 -6.97 2.85 1.05
C GLU A 251 -6.77 3.78 2.26
N TYR A 252 -7.82 4.01 3.05
CA TYR A 252 -7.72 4.77 4.28
C TYR A 252 -6.83 4.09 5.32
N PHE A 253 -6.92 2.77 5.47
CA PHE A 253 -6.07 2.04 6.41
C PHE A 253 -4.59 2.07 6.01
N LEU A 254 -4.32 1.80 4.72
CA LEU A 254 -2.98 1.68 4.16
C LEU A 254 -2.25 3.03 4.08
N ASN A 255 -2.92 4.03 3.52
CA ASN A 255 -2.29 5.25 3.05
C ASN A 255 -2.94 6.52 3.62
N GLY A 256 -3.93 6.40 4.51
CA GLY A 256 -4.68 7.56 5.01
C GLY A 256 -5.59 8.22 3.97
N LYS A 257 -5.77 7.60 2.79
CA LYS A 257 -6.63 8.10 1.72
C LYS A 257 -8.11 7.85 2.03
N ASP A 258 -8.76 8.84 2.63
CA ASP A 258 -10.14 8.79 3.10
C ASP A 258 -11.17 9.18 2.04
N GLU A 259 -10.74 9.71 0.89
CA GLU A 259 -11.63 10.30 -0.10
C GLU A 259 -11.46 9.65 -1.49
N VAL A 260 -12.58 9.23 -2.09
CA VAL A 260 -12.61 8.70 -3.46
C VAL A 260 -12.67 9.88 -4.44
N ILE A 261 -11.71 9.94 -5.37
CA ILE A 261 -11.75 10.90 -6.49
C ILE A 261 -12.80 10.43 -7.48
N TRP A 262 -12.69 9.17 -7.93
CA TRP A 262 -13.64 8.56 -8.85
C TRP A 262 -13.58 7.03 -8.75
N SER A 263 -14.65 6.37 -9.17
CA SER A 263 -14.77 4.91 -9.26
C SER A 263 -15.67 4.57 -10.43
N LYS A 264 -15.28 3.62 -11.29
CA LYS A 264 -16.06 3.15 -12.44
C LYS A 264 -15.87 1.67 -12.65
N CYS A 265 -16.99 0.97 -12.86
CA CYS A 265 -16.97 -0.42 -13.30
C CYS A 265 -16.93 -0.48 -14.83
N LYS A 266 -15.92 -1.16 -15.39
CA LYS A 266 -15.75 -1.39 -16.83
C LYS A 266 -16.57 -2.62 -17.21
N PHE A 267 -17.86 -2.38 -17.50
CA PHE A 267 -18.86 -3.43 -17.74
C PHE A 267 -18.45 -4.43 -18.82
N GLU A 268 -17.77 -3.97 -19.86
CA GLU A 268 -17.23 -4.78 -20.96
C GLU A 268 -16.11 -5.74 -20.53
N ASN A 269 -15.38 -5.40 -19.47
CA ASN A 269 -14.29 -6.20 -18.92
C ASN A 269 -14.75 -7.14 -17.80
N CYS A 270 -15.97 -6.97 -17.29
CA CYS A 270 -16.58 -7.88 -16.33
C CYS A 270 -16.71 -9.30 -16.91
N GLN A 271 -16.72 -10.30 -16.03
CA GLN A 271 -16.88 -11.70 -16.41
C GLN A 271 -18.06 -12.32 -15.66
N PRO A 272 -19.19 -12.63 -16.34
CA PRO A 272 -19.47 -12.25 -17.73
C PRO A 272 -19.67 -10.74 -17.89
N PRO A 273 -19.55 -10.20 -19.12
CA PRO A 273 -19.74 -8.78 -19.38
C PRO A 273 -21.14 -8.31 -18.98
N ILE A 274 -21.23 -7.11 -18.40
CA ILE A 274 -22.50 -6.46 -18.09
C ILE A 274 -22.89 -5.63 -19.34
N PRO A 275 -24.14 -5.69 -19.84
CA PRO A 275 -24.56 -4.85 -20.95
C PRO A 275 -24.44 -3.35 -20.59
N SER A 276 -23.89 -2.52 -21.48
CA SER A 276 -23.74 -1.08 -21.25
C SER A 276 -25.06 -0.32 -21.12
N THR A 277 -26.16 -0.93 -21.57
CA THR A 277 -27.53 -0.40 -21.42
C THR A 277 -28.17 -0.74 -20.07
N THR A 278 -27.48 -1.49 -19.20
CA THR A 278 -27.99 -1.87 -17.87
C THR A 278 -28.03 -0.65 -16.97
N GLY A 279 -29.23 -0.25 -16.53
CA GLY A 279 -29.37 0.80 -15.53
C GLY A 279 -28.88 0.35 -14.15
N ASP A 280 -28.34 1.29 -13.37
CA ASP A 280 -27.79 0.99 -12.04
C ASP A 280 -28.83 0.40 -11.05
N ASP A 281 -30.11 0.73 -11.24
CA ASP A 281 -31.21 0.25 -10.39
C ASP A 281 -31.67 -1.18 -10.73
N VAL A 282 -31.06 -1.83 -11.72
CA VAL A 282 -31.38 -3.21 -12.09
C VAL A 282 -30.89 -4.17 -11.00
N VAL A 283 -31.80 -5.03 -10.52
CA VAL A 283 -31.49 -6.13 -9.59
C VAL A 283 -30.53 -7.12 -10.25
N LEU A 284 -29.49 -7.55 -9.53
CA LEU A 284 -28.43 -8.41 -10.07
C LEU A 284 -28.95 -9.73 -10.65
N HIS A 285 -30.03 -10.28 -10.09
CA HIS A 285 -30.72 -11.44 -10.64
C HIS A 285 -31.07 -11.24 -12.12
N ASN A 286 -31.60 -10.06 -12.48
CA ASN A 286 -31.97 -9.78 -13.87
C ASN A 286 -30.76 -9.61 -14.80
N VAL A 287 -29.59 -9.29 -14.25
CA VAL A 287 -28.33 -9.20 -15.00
C VAL A 287 -27.81 -10.61 -15.32
N TYR A 288 -27.93 -11.55 -14.38
CA TYR A 288 -27.21 -12.83 -14.44
C TYR A 288 -28.07 -14.10 -14.58
N LYS A 289 -29.41 -14.00 -14.52
CA LYS A 289 -30.32 -15.16 -14.51
C LYS A 289 -30.22 -16.10 -15.72
N GLU A 290 -29.75 -15.60 -16.86
CA GLU A 290 -29.64 -16.38 -18.10
C GLU A 290 -28.36 -17.23 -18.16
N LEU A 291 -27.48 -17.12 -17.17
CA LEU A 291 -26.22 -17.85 -17.13
C LEU A 291 -26.43 -19.29 -16.64
N SER A 292 -25.68 -20.23 -17.24
CA SER A 292 -25.59 -21.59 -16.74
C SER A 292 -25.11 -21.60 -15.30
N GLU A 293 -25.72 -22.43 -14.46
CA GLU A 293 -25.37 -22.61 -13.04
C GLU A 293 -25.81 -21.48 -12.10
N TYR A 294 -26.47 -20.42 -12.60
CA TYR A 294 -27.07 -19.40 -11.74
C TYR A 294 -28.08 -20.04 -10.74
N PRO A 295 -28.09 -19.63 -9.45
CA PRO A 295 -27.30 -18.56 -8.82
C PRO A 295 -25.94 -19.00 -8.28
N HIS A 296 -25.52 -20.26 -8.47
CA HIS A 296 -24.22 -20.77 -8.02
C HIS A 296 -23.10 -20.42 -9.00
N ILE A 297 -22.92 -19.13 -9.24
CA ILE A 297 -21.90 -18.61 -10.15
C ILE A 297 -21.00 -17.60 -9.44
N GLN A 298 -19.75 -17.56 -9.88
CA GLN A 298 -18.82 -16.49 -9.56
C GLN A 298 -18.83 -15.48 -10.71
N VAL A 299 -19.16 -14.22 -10.40
CA VAL A 299 -19.02 -13.11 -11.35
C VAL A 299 -17.79 -12.29 -10.99
N SER A 300 -17.13 -11.66 -11.96
CA SER A 300 -16.00 -10.76 -11.75
C SER A 300 -16.36 -9.38 -12.26
N TRP A 301 -16.15 -8.36 -11.43
CA TRP A 301 -16.29 -6.95 -11.82
C TRP A 301 -14.91 -6.32 -11.96
N ASP A 302 -14.72 -5.58 -13.04
CA ASP A 302 -13.51 -4.79 -13.28
C ASP A 302 -13.77 -3.36 -12.83
N ILE A 303 -13.17 -2.96 -11.69
CA ILE A 303 -13.40 -1.66 -11.07
C ILE A 303 -12.11 -0.86 -11.15
N ASP A 304 -12.20 0.27 -11.82
CA ASP A 304 -11.16 1.29 -11.85
C ASP A 304 -11.51 2.38 -10.84
N TYR A 305 -10.55 2.77 -10.01
CA TYR A 305 -10.81 3.73 -8.95
C TYR A 305 -9.55 4.51 -8.60
N ASP A 306 -9.76 5.69 -8.01
CA ASP A 306 -8.67 6.49 -7.46
C ASP A 306 -9.11 7.22 -6.19
N CYS A 307 -8.16 7.40 -5.28
CA CYS A 307 -8.38 7.97 -3.96
C CYS A 307 -7.30 9.00 -3.60
N MET A 308 -7.67 9.95 -2.77
CA MET A 308 -6.77 10.94 -2.18
C MET A 308 -6.96 11.04 -0.68
N VAL A 309 -5.98 11.68 -0.03
CA VAL A 309 -6.13 12.21 1.32
C VAL A 309 -6.94 13.50 1.21
N SER A 310 -8.05 13.59 1.94
CA SER A 310 -8.88 14.79 1.95
C SER A 310 -8.11 15.98 2.51
N TYR A 311 -8.44 17.18 2.05
CA TYR A 311 -7.71 18.40 2.38
C TYR A 311 -7.53 18.60 3.90
N GLY A 312 -8.53 18.22 4.70
CA GLY A 312 -8.52 18.37 6.16
C GLY A 312 -7.47 17.51 6.88
N TYR A 313 -6.99 16.43 6.27
CA TYR A 313 -5.94 15.56 6.80
C TYR A 313 -4.56 15.82 6.16
N THR A 314 -4.39 16.96 5.47
CA THR A 314 -3.12 17.34 4.85
C THR A 314 -2.36 18.40 5.64
N LEU A 315 -1.04 18.46 5.41
CA LEU A 315 -0.10 19.40 6.01
C LEU A 315 0.31 20.47 4.99
N ASP A 316 0.48 21.71 5.48
CA ASP A 316 1.14 22.75 4.70
C ASP A 316 2.63 22.46 4.59
N VAL A 317 3.18 22.56 3.39
CA VAL A 317 4.61 22.40 3.13
C VAL A 317 5.39 23.72 3.26
N ASN A 318 4.69 24.86 3.22
CA ASN A 318 5.30 26.20 3.19
C ASN A 318 5.36 26.87 4.56
N VAL A 319 4.64 26.39 5.56
CA VAL A 319 4.65 26.96 6.91
C VAL A 319 5.70 26.22 7.75
N PRO A 320 6.74 26.90 8.26
CA PRO A 320 7.60 26.32 9.29
C PRO A 320 6.72 25.91 10.47
N GLN A 321 6.80 24.64 10.91
CA GLN A 321 6.05 24.22 12.08
C GLN A 321 6.55 25.01 13.30
N SER A 322 5.77 26.00 13.72
CA SER A 322 6.07 26.81 14.89
C SER A 322 5.76 26.00 16.14
N ASP A 323 6.80 25.55 16.85
CA ASP A 323 6.71 25.13 18.25
C ASP A 323 7.70 25.95 19.10
N ASP A 324 7.19 26.50 20.20
CA ASP A 324 7.81 27.41 21.17
C ASP A 324 8.87 26.75 22.07
N HIS A 325 9.82 25.99 21.52
CA HIS A 325 10.96 25.49 22.28
C HIS A 325 12.27 26.14 21.81
N GLU A 326 12.76 27.07 22.62
CA GLU A 326 14.15 27.54 22.58
C GLU A 326 15.09 26.34 22.83
N ASP A 327 15.54 25.69 21.76
CA ASP A 327 16.68 24.80 21.84
C ASP A 327 17.97 25.64 21.75
N GLY A 328 18.74 25.59 22.83
CA GLY A 328 20.07 26.15 22.91
C GLY A 328 20.99 25.56 21.84
N ALA A 329 21.99 26.32 21.42
CA ALA A 329 22.96 25.97 20.39
C ALA A 329 23.59 24.57 20.61
N THR A 330 23.00 23.53 20.03
CA THR A 330 23.55 22.18 20.01
C THR A 330 24.35 21.95 18.74
N SER A 331 25.53 21.36 18.89
CA SER A 331 26.39 20.91 17.80
C SER A 331 25.58 20.10 16.78
N PHE A 332 25.81 20.32 15.48
CA PHE A 332 25.41 19.36 14.45
C PHE A 332 25.75 17.96 14.95
N GLY A 333 24.75 17.08 15.05
CA GLY A 333 25.03 15.68 15.37
C GLY A 333 26.10 15.17 14.40
N ASN A 334 26.91 14.18 14.80
CA ASN A 334 27.87 13.53 13.91
C ASN A 334 27.16 12.72 12.78
N LYS A 335 26.10 13.25 12.16
CA LYS A 335 25.41 12.69 10.99
C LYS A 335 26.38 12.78 9.81
N VAL A 336 26.86 11.62 9.38
CA VAL A 336 27.65 11.49 8.16
C VAL A 336 26.70 11.31 6.99
N GLN A 337 26.73 12.23 6.02
CA GLN A 337 25.95 12.11 4.81
C GLN A 337 26.73 11.27 3.78
N PHE A 338 26.18 10.12 3.40
CA PHE A 338 26.74 9.26 2.35
C PHE A 338 26.30 9.71 0.97
N ASN A 339 27.11 9.41 -0.05
CA ASN A 339 26.75 9.63 -1.45
C ASN A 339 25.56 8.75 -1.84
N PRO A 340 24.37 9.33 -2.10
CA PRO A 340 23.16 8.54 -2.36
C PRO A 340 22.96 8.23 -3.85
N LEU A 341 23.88 8.66 -4.72
CA LEU A 341 23.73 8.53 -6.17
C LEU A 341 24.02 7.09 -6.61
N LEU A 342 23.12 6.52 -7.42
CA LEU A 342 23.36 5.23 -8.06
C LEU A 342 24.20 5.44 -9.33
N TYR A 343 25.35 4.78 -9.41
CA TYR A 343 26.23 4.86 -10.58
C TYR A 343 25.72 3.95 -11.71
N GLU A 344 25.92 4.35 -12.98
CA GLU A 344 25.43 3.60 -14.15
C GLU A 344 25.99 2.17 -14.19
N CYS A 345 27.26 1.97 -13.78
CA CYS A 345 27.89 0.66 -13.73
C CYS A 345 27.27 -0.31 -12.70
N ASP A 346 26.49 0.19 -11.74
CA ASP A 346 25.98 -0.61 -10.62
C ASP A 346 24.50 -0.99 -10.74
N ILE A 347 23.82 -0.63 -11.84
CA ILE A 347 22.38 -0.87 -12.01
C ILE A 347 22.05 -2.37 -11.92
N GLN A 348 22.78 -3.21 -12.65
CA GLN A 348 22.54 -4.65 -12.65
C GLN A 348 22.71 -5.25 -11.25
N ARG A 349 23.63 -4.69 -10.45
CA ARG A 349 23.84 -5.08 -9.06
C ARG A 349 22.66 -4.66 -8.19
N PHE A 350 22.16 -3.44 -8.38
CA PHE A 350 20.98 -2.93 -7.68
C PHE A 350 19.73 -3.78 -7.95
N GLU A 351 19.46 -4.09 -9.23
CA GLU A 351 18.33 -4.94 -9.65
C GLU A 351 18.40 -6.33 -9.01
N LEU A 352 19.59 -6.93 -8.96
CA LEU A 352 19.79 -8.25 -8.34
C LEU A 352 19.46 -8.21 -6.84
N VAL A 353 19.96 -7.22 -6.10
CA VAL A 353 19.71 -7.09 -4.66
C VAL A 353 18.22 -7.00 -4.37
N GLN A 354 17.51 -6.14 -5.10
CA GLN A 354 16.09 -5.90 -4.88
C GLN A 354 15.22 -7.13 -5.21
N SER A 355 15.58 -7.87 -6.27
CA SER A 355 14.90 -9.14 -6.60
C SER A 355 14.97 -10.17 -5.46
N GLN A 356 16.05 -10.17 -4.68
CA GLN A 356 16.21 -11.04 -3.51
C GLN A 356 15.37 -10.57 -2.32
N MET A 357 15.11 -9.27 -2.20
CA MET A 357 14.31 -8.68 -1.12
C MET A 357 12.82 -8.98 -1.28
N ALA A 358 12.30 -8.99 -2.52
CA ALA A 358 10.87 -9.21 -2.82
C ALA A 358 10.31 -10.56 -2.34
N LEU A 359 11.17 -11.54 -2.01
CA LEU A 359 10.76 -12.90 -1.66
C LEU A 359 10.44 -13.11 -0.17
N ARG A 360 10.72 -12.14 0.72
CA ARG A 360 10.78 -12.39 2.18
C ARG A 360 10.05 -11.35 3.04
N GLN A 361 8.73 -11.36 3.09
CA GLN A 361 7.99 -10.68 4.17
C GLN A 361 6.67 -11.38 4.45
N THR A 362 6.52 -11.95 5.64
CA THR A 362 5.23 -12.15 6.34
C THR A 362 5.54 -12.42 7.82
N THR A 363 5.44 -11.40 8.65
CA THR A 363 5.39 -11.53 10.11
C THR A 363 4.22 -10.70 10.62
N ASN A 364 3.55 -11.19 11.65
CA ASN A 364 2.28 -10.58 12.07
C ASN A 364 2.47 -9.26 12.84
N ASN A 365 3.68 -8.95 13.31
CA ASN A 365 3.99 -7.72 14.05
C ASN A 365 5.22 -6.98 13.51
N GLY A 366 4.99 -5.90 12.75
CA GLY A 366 6.06 -5.10 12.13
C GLY A 366 7.00 -4.40 13.12
N LEU A 367 6.55 -4.10 14.34
CA LEU A 367 7.43 -3.49 15.35
C LEU A 367 8.38 -4.52 15.94
N LYS A 368 7.91 -5.75 16.19
CA LYS A 368 8.79 -6.83 16.65
C LYS A 368 9.88 -7.15 15.63
N THR A 369 9.54 -7.23 14.34
CA THR A 369 10.54 -7.51 13.30
C THR A 369 11.55 -6.39 13.13
N LEU A 370 11.11 -5.13 13.16
CA LEU A 370 12.01 -4.00 13.09
C LEU A 370 13.03 -4.03 14.23
N LEU A 371 12.56 -4.13 15.48
CA LEU A 371 13.45 -4.14 16.65
C LEU A 371 14.33 -5.41 16.70
N HIS A 372 13.78 -6.56 16.29
CA HIS A 372 14.56 -7.79 16.15
C HIS A 372 15.71 -7.63 15.15
N GLU A 373 15.46 -7.01 14.00
CA GLU A 373 16.47 -6.72 12.98
C GLU A 373 17.55 -5.78 13.51
N MET A 374 17.17 -4.73 14.26
CA MET A 374 18.13 -3.83 14.92
C MET A 374 19.06 -4.60 15.87
N ILE A 375 18.49 -5.42 16.75
CA ILE A 375 19.27 -6.23 17.71
C ILE A 375 20.18 -7.22 16.97
N LYS A 376 19.65 -7.88 15.93
CA LYS A 376 20.40 -8.84 15.11
C LYS A 376 21.60 -8.20 14.42
N ASN A 377 21.49 -6.93 14.03
CA ASN A 377 22.57 -6.18 13.39
C ASN A 377 23.51 -5.47 14.38
N GLY A 378 23.36 -5.71 15.68
CA GLY A 378 24.26 -5.17 16.71
C GLY A 378 23.87 -3.78 17.25
N HIS A 379 22.64 -3.34 16.97
CA HIS A 379 22.14 -2.01 17.33
C HIS A 379 21.15 -2.05 18.50
N LEU A 380 21.42 -2.90 19.51
CA LEU A 380 20.61 -2.94 20.73
C LEU A 380 20.67 -1.60 21.49
N ASN A 381 21.84 -0.95 21.54
CA ASN A 381 22.01 0.32 22.23
C ASN A 381 21.12 1.43 21.64
N ASP A 382 20.87 1.44 20.33
CA ASP A 382 19.98 2.42 19.69
C ASP A 382 18.52 2.29 20.14
N LEU A 383 18.15 1.15 20.71
CA LEU A 383 16.82 0.88 21.28
C LEU A 383 16.71 1.31 22.76
N LEU A 384 17.85 1.69 23.36
CA LEU A 384 18.02 2.09 24.74
C LEU A 384 18.42 3.57 24.77
N ASN A 385 17.92 4.34 25.74
CA ASN A 385 18.27 5.75 25.90
C ASN A 385 19.55 5.87 26.74
N GLU A 386 20.56 5.08 26.41
CA GLU A 386 21.84 5.07 27.12
C GLU A 386 22.95 5.63 26.23
N ASP A 387 23.49 6.79 26.61
CA ASP A 387 24.65 7.42 25.94
C ASP A 387 25.95 6.61 26.10
N THR A 388 25.93 5.56 26.92
CA THR A 388 27.09 4.72 27.24
C THR A 388 26.97 3.37 26.55
N LYS A 389 28.02 2.94 25.84
CA LYS A 389 28.06 1.58 25.25
C LYS A 389 27.96 0.54 26.36
N LEU A 390 26.88 -0.25 26.33
CA LEU A 390 26.70 -1.40 27.21
C LEU A 390 27.83 -2.42 27.04
N LYS A 391 28.25 -3.02 28.17
CA LYS A 391 29.14 -4.18 28.16
C LYS A 391 28.41 -5.41 27.58
N GLU A 392 29.15 -6.34 27.02
CA GLU A 392 28.57 -7.56 26.42
C GLU A 392 27.70 -8.36 27.41
N GLU A 393 28.13 -8.44 28.68
CA GLU A 393 27.36 -9.13 29.75
C GLU A 393 25.98 -8.50 29.97
N ASP A 394 25.89 -7.17 29.94
CA ASP A 394 24.64 -6.43 30.11
C ASP A 394 23.73 -6.60 28.90
N GLN A 395 24.29 -6.61 27.68
CA GLN A 395 23.53 -6.86 26.45
C GLN A 395 22.90 -8.26 26.44
N GLU A 396 23.65 -9.30 26.85
CA GLU A 396 23.14 -10.67 26.92
C GLU A 396 22.05 -10.82 27.99
N LYS A 397 22.17 -10.10 29.12
CA LYS A 397 21.13 -10.03 30.13
C LYS A 397 19.84 -9.41 29.56
N ILE A 398 19.94 -8.26 28.89
CA ILE A 398 18.80 -7.59 28.27
C ILE A 398 18.14 -8.49 27.21
N LYS A 399 18.93 -9.11 26.32
CA LYS A 399 18.42 -10.06 25.31
C LYS A 399 17.63 -11.21 25.94
N LYS A 400 18.08 -11.72 27.09
CA LYS A 400 17.35 -12.74 27.84
C LYS A 400 16.04 -12.21 28.41
N ASP A 401 16.05 -11.01 28.99
CA ASP A 401 14.88 -10.39 29.60
C ASP A 401 13.78 -10.09 28.56
N ILE A 402 14.16 -9.71 27.34
CA ILE A 402 13.22 -9.48 26.22
C ILE A 402 12.93 -10.74 25.38
N GLN A 403 13.41 -11.91 25.78
CA GLN A 403 13.26 -13.18 25.05
C GLN A 403 13.70 -13.12 23.58
N TYR A 404 14.86 -12.51 23.33
CA TYR A 404 15.43 -12.43 21.98
C TYR A 404 15.83 -13.83 21.47
N ASP A 405 15.11 -14.32 20.47
CA ASP A 405 15.46 -15.51 19.69
C ASP A 405 16.02 -15.08 18.33
N LYS A 406 17.25 -15.47 17.98
CA LYS A 406 17.92 -15.04 16.74
C LYS A 406 17.16 -15.40 15.45
N GLN A 407 16.32 -16.42 15.47
CA GLN A 407 15.58 -16.94 14.32
C GLN A 407 14.10 -16.54 14.32
N ASN A 408 13.54 -16.15 15.47
CA ASN A 408 12.11 -15.90 15.61
C ASN A 408 11.81 -14.53 16.25
N ALA A 409 11.41 -13.56 15.42
CA ALA A 409 11.01 -12.24 15.88
C ALA A 409 9.73 -12.23 16.72
N ASP A 410 8.84 -13.21 16.57
CA ASP A 410 7.55 -13.22 17.27
C ASP A 410 7.70 -13.49 18.78
N GLN A 411 8.81 -14.10 19.21
CA GLN A 411 9.13 -14.32 20.63
C GLN A 411 9.54 -13.04 21.36
N LEU A 412 10.00 -12.02 20.63
CA LEU A 412 10.49 -10.78 21.21
C LEU A 412 9.42 -10.10 22.08
N ILE A 413 9.72 -9.83 23.34
CA ILE A 413 8.86 -9.08 24.25
C ILE A 413 9.10 -7.59 24.05
N LEU A 414 8.01 -6.85 23.79
CA LEU A 414 8.02 -5.40 23.67
C LEU A 414 7.73 -4.77 25.05
N ASP A 415 8.78 -4.56 25.83
CA ASP A 415 8.72 -3.93 27.14
C ASP A 415 9.35 -2.54 27.07
N ASP A 416 8.57 -1.49 27.34
CA ASP A 416 9.02 -0.09 27.26
C ASP A 416 9.79 0.39 28.51
N THR A 417 9.84 -0.45 29.56
CA THR A 417 10.75 -0.27 30.70
C THR A 417 12.17 -0.70 30.37
N ILE A 418 12.32 -1.64 29.43
CA ILE A 418 13.61 -2.14 28.93
C ILE A 418 13.99 -1.41 27.64
N LEU A 419 13.17 -1.53 26.59
CA LEU A 419 13.37 -0.90 25.28
C LEU A 419 12.78 0.51 25.29
N THR A 420 13.52 1.46 25.85
CA THR A 420 13.04 2.83 26.09
C THR A 420 12.63 3.58 24.84
N ILE A 421 13.15 3.22 23.66
CA ILE A 421 12.70 3.78 22.37
C ILE A 421 11.19 3.65 22.18
N LEU A 422 10.57 2.60 22.75
CA LEU A 422 9.11 2.41 22.68
C LEU A 422 8.34 3.57 23.31
N LYS A 423 8.87 4.20 24.36
CA LYS A 423 8.22 5.37 25.00
C LYS A 423 8.22 6.57 24.04
N GLU A 424 9.36 6.83 23.42
CA GLU A 424 9.54 7.92 22.46
C GLU A 424 8.65 7.72 21.22
N VAL A 425 8.66 6.52 20.66
CA VAL A 425 7.78 6.14 19.53
C VAL A 425 6.31 6.32 19.88
N LYS A 426 5.88 5.89 21.08
CA LYS A 426 4.48 6.05 21.54
C LYS A 426 4.09 7.52 21.72
N GLN A 427 5.00 8.36 22.19
CA GLN A 427 4.78 9.80 22.33
C GLN A 427 4.64 10.47 20.96
N LEU A 428 5.57 10.19 20.04
CA LEU A 428 5.54 10.69 18.66
C LEU A 428 4.31 10.20 17.90
N TYR A 429 3.87 8.97 18.15
CA TYR A 429 2.64 8.43 17.59
C TYR A 429 1.40 9.27 17.96
N HIS A 430 1.40 9.90 19.13
CA HIS A 430 0.30 10.74 19.64
C HIS A 430 0.52 12.24 19.43
N CYS A 431 1.56 12.63 18.70
CA CYS A 431 1.82 14.04 18.44
C CYS A 431 0.69 14.67 17.62
N HIS A 432 0.56 15.99 17.72
CA HIS A 432 -0.47 16.75 17.03
C HIS A 432 -0.42 16.56 15.50
N THR A 433 0.78 16.56 14.92
CA THR A 433 0.99 16.39 13.47
C THR A 433 0.48 15.04 12.98
N HIS A 434 0.79 13.94 13.67
CA HIS A 434 0.30 12.60 13.30
C HIS A 434 -1.23 12.48 13.48
N LYS A 435 -1.78 13.07 14.54
CA LYS A 435 -3.23 13.16 14.77
C LYS A 435 -3.94 13.98 13.69
N GLN A 436 -3.38 15.11 13.28
CA GLN A 436 -3.90 15.95 12.20
C GLN A 436 -3.96 15.18 10.88
N MET A 437 -3.00 14.29 10.62
CA MET A 437 -3.03 13.42 9.43
C MET A 437 -4.05 12.28 9.53
N GLY A 438 -4.71 12.06 10.68
CA GLY A 438 -5.64 10.94 10.90
C GLY A 438 -4.96 9.62 11.28
N TYR A 439 -3.79 9.68 11.92
CA TYR A 439 -2.99 8.53 12.32
C TYR A 439 -2.61 7.55 11.17
N PRO A 440 -2.10 8.03 10.02
CA PRO A 440 -1.83 7.17 8.87
C PRO A 440 -0.64 6.22 9.09
N LEU A 441 0.28 6.52 10.01
CA LEU A 441 1.42 5.67 10.32
C LEU A 441 1.08 4.60 11.37
N GLN A 442 1.87 3.53 11.40
CA GLN A 442 1.92 2.52 12.45
C GLN A 442 3.15 2.78 13.34
N LEU A 443 3.23 2.15 14.51
CA LEU A 443 4.40 2.36 15.39
C LEU A 443 5.73 2.02 14.74
N HIS A 444 5.80 0.97 13.91
CA HIS A 444 7.04 0.61 13.20
C HIS A 444 7.43 1.64 12.14
N HIS A 445 6.47 2.33 11.52
CA HIS A 445 6.77 3.45 10.62
C HIS A 445 7.39 4.63 11.39
N VAL A 446 6.77 5.03 12.50
CA VAL A 446 7.30 6.11 13.36
C VAL A 446 8.68 5.73 13.92
N CYS A 447 8.83 4.47 14.38
CA CYS A 447 10.09 3.95 14.87
C CYS A 447 11.18 3.92 13.80
N ALA A 448 10.85 3.55 12.55
CA ALA A 448 11.81 3.57 11.45
C ALA A 448 12.30 4.99 11.16
N ILE A 449 11.41 5.99 11.07
CA ILE A 449 11.85 7.37 10.87
C ILE A 449 12.72 7.85 12.05
N LEU A 450 12.32 7.53 13.29
CA LEU A 450 13.09 7.89 14.49
C LEU A 450 14.49 7.24 14.50
N LEU A 451 14.59 5.94 14.18
CA LEU A 451 15.86 5.22 14.07
C LEU A 451 16.77 5.84 13.01
N TYR A 452 16.20 6.28 11.88
CA TYR A 452 16.96 6.92 10.82
C TYR A 452 17.45 8.32 11.23
N CYS A 453 16.57 9.16 11.79
CA CYS A 453 16.88 10.56 12.08
C CYS A 453 17.70 10.76 13.36
N ALA A 454 17.55 9.90 14.37
CA ALA A 454 18.02 10.16 15.73
C ALA A 454 19.11 9.20 16.24
N LYS A 455 19.31 8.04 15.61
CA LYS A 455 20.11 6.94 16.19
C LYS A 455 21.33 6.59 15.34
N GLU A 456 22.34 5.98 15.96
CA GLU A 456 23.62 5.66 15.31
C GLU A 456 23.47 4.53 14.27
N CYS A 457 22.45 3.69 14.40
CA CYS A 457 22.14 2.63 13.42
C CYS A 457 22.01 3.15 12.00
N ASN A 458 21.59 4.41 11.81
CA ASN A 458 21.52 5.03 10.49
C ASN A 458 22.87 4.99 9.76
N PHE A 459 23.99 5.20 10.45
CA PHE A 459 25.31 5.16 9.82
C PHE A 459 25.59 3.79 9.19
N ALA A 460 25.39 2.71 9.97
CA ALA A 460 25.61 1.35 9.50
C ALA A 460 24.61 0.96 8.41
N PHE A 461 23.36 1.39 8.55
CA PHE A 461 22.30 1.20 7.59
C PHE A 461 22.64 1.85 6.24
N SER A 462 22.87 3.15 6.19
CA SER A 462 23.22 3.88 4.97
C SER A 462 24.51 3.37 4.34
N TYR A 463 25.53 3.05 5.16
CA TYR A 463 26.77 2.45 4.68
C TYR A 463 26.52 1.09 4.00
N ASP A 464 25.73 0.21 4.61
CA ASP A 464 25.42 -1.09 4.00
C ASP A 464 24.56 -0.92 2.72
N GLN A 465 23.67 0.08 2.63
CA GLN A 465 22.91 0.37 1.42
C GLN A 465 23.81 0.77 0.23
N ILE A 466 24.72 1.73 0.42
CA ILE A 466 25.66 2.13 -0.64
C ILE A 466 26.61 0.99 -1.06
N GLN A 467 26.78 -0.02 -0.19
CA GLN A 467 27.53 -1.24 -0.46
C GLN A 467 26.68 -2.37 -1.07
N PHE A 468 25.43 -2.11 -1.44
CA PHE A 468 24.47 -3.07 -2.00
C PHE A 468 24.12 -4.22 -1.03
N ARG A 469 24.15 -3.97 0.28
CA ARG A 469 23.85 -4.95 1.33
C ARG A 469 22.48 -4.71 1.98
N HIS A 470 21.50 -4.27 1.19
CA HIS A 470 20.12 -4.01 1.63
C HIS A 470 19.47 -5.22 2.32
N TYR A 471 19.87 -6.44 1.96
CA TYR A 471 19.36 -7.68 2.57
C TYR A 471 19.62 -7.81 4.08
N LYS A 472 20.52 -7.00 4.65
CA LYS A 472 20.74 -6.93 6.11
C LYS A 472 19.64 -6.17 6.84
N TRP A 473 18.94 -5.28 6.13
CA TRP A 473 18.04 -4.27 6.67
C TRP A 473 16.67 -4.34 5.99
N LEU A 474 16.15 -5.55 5.78
CA LEU A 474 14.94 -5.79 4.99
C LEU A 474 13.73 -5.07 5.57
N TYR A 475 13.56 -5.17 6.89
CA TYR A 475 12.39 -4.60 7.57
C TYR A 475 12.55 -3.10 7.77
N PHE A 476 13.73 -2.66 8.18
CA PHE A 476 14.01 -1.24 8.38
C PHE A 476 13.84 -0.43 7.10
N ASP A 477 14.41 -0.91 5.99
CA ASP A 477 14.29 -0.29 4.68
C ASP A 477 12.83 -0.27 4.16
N SER A 478 12.10 -1.39 4.29
CA SER A 478 10.69 -1.46 3.87
C SER A 478 9.84 -0.45 4.65
N TYR A 479 9.92 -0.47 5.98
CA TYR A 479 9.10 0.39 6.83
C TYR A 479 9.45 1.87 6.71
N LEU A 480 10.73 2.20 6.49
CA LEU A 480 11.15 3.58 6.24
C LEU A 480 10.64 4.08 4.88
N CYS A 481 10.74 3.26 3.83
CA CYS A 481 10.21 3.58 2.50
C CYS A 481 8.67 3.78 2.55
N GLU A 482 7.96 2.88 3.22
CA GLU A 482 6.50 2.96 3.41
C GLU A 482 6.11 4.20 4.20
N ALA A 483 6.82 4.52 5.28
CA ALA A 483 6.55 5.68 6.11
C ALA A 483 6.69 7.00 5.31
N ILE A 484 7.78 7.17 4.55
CA ILE A 484 8.00 8.35 3.71
C ILE A 484 6.92 8.45 2.63
N LYS A 485 6.59 7.34 1.97
CA LYS A 485 5.51 7.30 0.98
C LYS A 485 4.18 7.75 1.59
N ILE A 486 3.79 7.21 2.74
CA ILE A 486 2.55 7.59 3.42
C ILE A 486 2.57 9.08 3.77
N CYS A 487 3.60 9.58 4.46
CA CYS A 487 3.71 10.99 4.80
C CYS A 487 3.67 11.91 3.58
N SER A 488 4.31 11.53 2.48
CA SER A 488 4.29 12.33 1.23
C SER A 488 2.89 12.52 0.64
N LEU A 489 1.94 11.62 0.91
CA LEU A 489 0.54 11.75 0.46
C LEU A 489 -0.26 12.77 1.29
N HIS A 490 0.14 12.95 2.55
CA HIS A 490 -0.46 13.91 3.48
C HIS A 490 0.13 15.32 3.32
N GLU A 491 1.22 15.50 2.59
CA GLU A 491 1.72 16.84 2.28
C GLU A 491 1.02 17.47 1.06
N ARG A 492 0.75 18.77 1.12
CA ARG A 492 0.32 19.59 -0.03
C ARG A 492 1.49 19.93 -0.96
N ARG A 493 2.14 18.89 -1.51
CA ARG A 493 3.35 19.03 -2.34
C ARG A 493 3.10 19.80 -3.63
N GLU A 494 1.89 19.73 -4.17
CA GLU A 494 1.40 20.54 -5.30
C GLU A 494 1.53 22.06 -5.05
N GLU A 495 1.51 22.49 -3.79
CA GLU A 495 1.67 23.88 -3.37
C GLU A 495 3.13 24.24 -3.08
N SER A 496 4.05 23.27 -3.05
CA SER A 496 5.45 23.49 -2.64
C SER A 496 6.21 24.33 -3.65
N ARG A 497 6.96 25.32 -3.18
CA ARG A 497 7.85 26.15 -4.03
C ARG A 497 9.29 26.15 -3.53
N ILE A 498 9.61 25.21 -2.66
CA ILE A 498 10.83 25.21 -1.87
C ILE A 498 11.93 24.47 -2.64
N ASP A 499 13.07 25.12 -2.78
CA ASP A 499 14.33 24.49 -3.18
C ASP A 499 14.93 23.78 -1.95
N LEU A 500 15.46 22.58 -2.14
CA LEU A 500 16.09 21.81 -1.05
C LEU A 500 17.55 21.54 -1.35
N TYR A 501 18.35 21.33 -0.31
CA TYR A 501 19.80 21.20 -0.40
C TYR A 501 20.31 20.03 0.45
N CYS A 502 21.32 19.33 -0.04
CA CYS A 502 22.04 18.29 0.70
C CYS A 502 23.55 18.44 0.46
N GLY A 503 24.33 18.52 1.53
CA GLY A 503 25.79 18.57 1.46
C GLY A 503 26.41 17.18 1.49
N LEU A 504 27.30 16.91 0.55
CA LEU A 504 28.08 15.67 0.47
C LEU A 504 29.57 15.99 0.62
N LYS A 505 30.16 15.57 1.73
CA LYS A 505 31.58 15.74 2.00
C LYS A 505 32.43 14.85 1.08
N GLU A 506 33.51 15.41 0.53
CA GLU A 506 34.51 14.69 -0.29
C GLU A 506 33.94 14.00 -1.56
N VAL A 507 32.72 14.33 -1.97
CA VAL A 507 32.12 13.86 -3.22
C VAL A 507 32.33 14.91 -4.31
N ARG A 508 32.91 14.51 -5.44
CA ARG A 508 33.04 15.33 -6.64
C ARG A 508 32.89 14.45 -7.87
N LEU A 509 32.03 14.84 -8.81
CA LEU A 509 31.83 14.09 -10.05
C LEU A 509 32.62 14.74 -11.19
N GLU A 510 33.44 13.96 -11.90
CA GLU A 510 34.23 14.44 -13.05
C GLU A 510 33.33 14.61 -14.29
N SER A 511 32.39 13.68 -14.48
CA SER A 511 31.45 13.63 -15.58
C SER A 511 30.14 13.00 -15.12
N ILE A 512 29.20 13.85 -14.66
CA ILE A 512 27.84 13.47 -14.24
C ILE A 512 27.20 12.44 -15.19
N HIS A 513 27.25 12.65 -16.51
CA HIS A 513 26.54 11.80 -17.46
C HIS A 513 27.18 10.42 -17.70
N LYS A 514 28.43 10.24 -17.30
CA LYS A 514 29.11 8.94 -17.38
C LYS A 514 29.08 8.20 -16.05
N GLU A 515 29.03 8.94 -14.96
CA GLU A 515 29.16 8.40 -13.62
C GLU A 515 27.80 8.02 -13.05
N ILE A 516 26.83 8.93 -13.04
CA ILE A 516 25.58 8.69 -12.33
C ILE A 516 24.47 8.25 -13.27
N LYS A 517 23.68 7.27 -12.80
CA LYS A 517 22.42 6.94 -13.44
C LYS A 517 21.41 8.02 -13.10
N THR A 518 21.07 8.82 -14.10
CA THR A 518 19.83 9.61 -14.10
C THR A 518 18.68 8.72 -13.65
N GLY A 519 18.08 9.04 -12.50
CA GLY A 519 16.80 8.46 -12.11
C GLY A 519 16.73 7.77 -10.78
N TYR A 520 17.86 7.45 -10.12
CA TYR A 520 17.81 6.54 -8.98
C TYR A 520 18.73 6.91 -7.82
N PHE A 521 18.18 6.87 -6.61
CA PHE A 521 18.94 6.91 -5.36
C PHE A 521 19.15 5.49 -4.83
N ILE A 522 20.39 5.15 -4.51
CA ILE A 522 20.74 3.86 -3.88
C ILE A 522 20.37 3.85 -2.39
N SER A 523 20.41 5.00 -1.73
CA SER A 523 20.06 5.17 -0.32
C SER A 523 19.10 6.35 -0.13
N TYR A 524 18.62 6.54 1.10
CA TYR A 524 17.82 7.70 1.48
C TYR A 524 18.65 8.99 1.44
N VAL A 525 17.99 10.13 1.26
CA VAL A 525 18.65 11.45 1.19
C VAL A 525 17.99 12.44 2.13
N SER A 526 18.74 12.88 3.13
CA SER A 526 18.32 13.96 4.03
C SER A 526 18.64 15.31 3.38
N THR A 527 17.63 16.18 3.31
CA THR A 527 17.74 17.52 2.72
C THR A 527 17.23 18.57 3.70
N SER A 528 17.65 19.81 3.51
CA SER A 528 17.14 20.98 4.23
C SER A 528 16.77 22.07 3.22
N ASP A 529 15.82 22.92 3.57
CA ASP A 529 15.55 24.15 2.82
C ASP A 529 16.52 25.29 3.19
N ASP A 530 17.38 25.08 4.19
CA ASP A 530 18.47 25.97 4.55
C ASP A 530 19.79 25.53 3.89
N LEU A 531 20.27 26.37 2.96
CA LEU A 531 21.53 26.15 2.26
C LEU A 531 22.74 26.14 3.20
N GLU A 532 22.72 26.89 4.31
CA GLU A 532 23.83 26.92 5.25
C GLU A 532 23.98 25.60 6.01
N ILE A 533 22.87 24.92 6.27
CA ILE A 533 22.87 23.56 6.84
C ILE A 533 23.53 22.58 5.86
N ALA A 534 23.15 22.64 4.57
CA ALA A 534 23.79 21.81 3.55
C ALA A 534 25.30 22.11 3.41
N LYS A 535 25.72 23.38 3.48
CA LYS A 535 27.16 23.73 3.46
C LYS A 535 27.91 23.19 4.68
N ALA A 536 27.29 23.17 5.85
CA ALA A 536 27.89 22.61 7.05
C ALA A 536 28.20 21.11 6.86
N PHE A 537 27.29 20.35 6.24
CA PHE A 537 27.52 18.93 5.92
C PHE A 537 28.51 18.69 4.78
N GLN A 538 28.60 19.61 3.81
CA GLN A 538 29.56 19.53 2.71
C GLN A 538 31.01 19.66 3.21
N GLY A 539 31.27 20.53 4.20
CA GLY A 539 32.62 20.85 4.65
C GLY A 539 33.40 21.70 3.63
N GLU A 540 34.74 21.66 3.70
CA GLU A 540 35.61 22.50 2.85
C GLU A 540 35.70 22.03 1.39
N GLN A 541 35.50 20.73 1.14
CA GLN A 541 35.56 20.12 -0.17
C GLN A 541 34.42 19.12 -0.33
N GLY A 542 33.72 19.18 -1.46
CA GLY A 542 32.63 18.25 -1.75
C GLY A 542 31.60 18.80 -2.72
N CYS A 543 30.36 18.31 -2.58
CA CYS A 543 29.26 18.63 -3.47
C CYS A 543 28.02 19.09 -2.69
N ILE A 544 27.29 20.06 -3.22
CA ILE A 544 25.93 20.39 -2.80
C ILE A 544 24.97 19.85 -3.86
N LEU A 545 24.08 18.94 -3.45
CA LEU A 545 22.91 18.57 -4.25
C LEU A 545 21.82 19.60 -4.03
N HIS A 546 21.40 20.29 -5.08
CA HIS A 546 20.32 21.26 -5.10
C HIS A 546 19.10 20.62 -5.77
N PHE A 547 18.00 20.45 -5.03
CA PHE A 547 16.78 19.82 -5.50
C PHE A 547 15.77 20.89 -5.90
N HIS A 548 15.46 20.94 -7.19
CA HIS A 548 14.43 21.82 -7.72
C HIS A 548 13.03 21.43 -7.17
N PRO A 549 12.09 22.37 -6.98
CA PRO A 549 10.74 22.10 -6.46
C PRO A 549 9.97 21.01 -7.22
N SER A 550 10.30 20.77 -8.50
CA SER A 550 9.71 19.68 -9.29
C SER A 550 9.99 18.30 -8.68
N MET A 551 11.09 18.13 -7.94
CA MET A 551 11.44 16.89 -7.24
C MET A 551 10.44 16.58 -6.11
N ARG A 552 10.07 17.59 -5.31
CA ARG A 552 9.09 17.41 -4.22
C ARG A 552 7.68 17.19 -4.76
N ARG A 553 7.35 17.86 -5.87
CA ARG A 553 6.09 17.71 -6.60
C ARG A 553 5.94 16.38 -7.32
N ALA A 554 7.02 15.65 -7.59
CA ALA A 554 6.95 14.42 -8.35
C ALA A 554 6.16 13.33 -7.59
N PRO A 555 5.18 12.67 -8.26
CA PRO A 555 4.30 11.70 -7.60
C PRO A 555 5.00 10.40 -7.18
N HIS A 556 6.08 10.01 -7.87
CA HIS A 556 6.82 8.77 -7.60
C HIS A 556 8.26 9.00 -7.11
N ILE A 557 8.62 10.24 -6.76
CA ILE A 557 9.81 10.55 -5.98
C ILE A 557 9.32 10.93 -4.59
N PHE A 558 9.24 9.95 -3.70
CA PHE A 558 8.66 10.15 -2.38
C PHE A 558 9.61 10.90 -1.46
N CYS A 559 9.11 11.97 -0.87
CA CYS A 559 9.78 12.70 0.20
C CYS A 559 8.75 13.26 1.18
N CYS A 560 9.17 13.50 2.41
CA CYS A 560 8.35 14.15 3.43
C CYS A 560 9.20 14.91 4.44
N ASP A 561 8.61 15.93 5.04
CA ASP A 561 9.10 16.63 6.22
C ASP A 561 9.00 15.70 7.44
N VAL A 562 10.16 15.37 8.00
CA VAL A 562 10.29 14.52 9.19
C VAL A 562 10.70 15.32 10.42
N SER A 563 10.68 16.66 10.37
CA SER A 563 11.08 17.53 11.48
C SER A 563 10.27 17.34 12.76
N TRP A 564 9.04 16.83 12.64
CA TRP A 564 8.16 16.53 13.78
C TRP A 564 8.49 15.21 14.48
N ILE A 565 9.30 14.34 13.86
CA ILE A 565 9.87 13.12 14.45
C ILE A 565 11.34 13.34 14.83
N SER A 566 12.09 14.04 13.98
CA SER A 566 13.51 14.27 14.17
C SER A 566 13.78 15.09 15.44
N PRO A 567 14.75 14.70 16.28
CA PRO A 567 15.15 15.51 17.43
C PRO A 567 15.85 16.80 17.00
N PHE A 568 16.35 16.88 15.76
CA PHE A 568 17.08 18.01 15.21
C PHE A 568 16.15 18.98 14.48
N LYS A 569 15.19 19.58 15.21
CA LYS A 569 14.14 20.43 14.62
C LYS A 569 14.69 21.59 13.78
N HIS A 570 15.83 22.15 14.17
CA HIS A 570 16.51 23.23 13.47
C HIS A 570 17.02 22.85 12.06
N GLU A 571 17.22 21.56 11.77
CA GLU A 571 17.66 21.10 10.45
C GLU A 571 16.55 21.19 9.38
N ARG A 572 15.28 21.27 9.82
CA ARG A 572 14.09 21.14 8.98
C ARG A 572 14.25 20.01 7.95
N GLU A 573 14.55 18.83 8.47
CA GLU A 573 14.91 17.67 7.66
C GLU A 573 13.74 17.20 6.79
N ILE A 574 13.95 17.26 5.47
CA ILE A 574 13.07 16.67 4.46
C ILE A 574 13.77 15.44 3.90
N LEU A 575 13.16 14.28 4.09
CA LEU A 575 13.76 12.99 3.79
C LEU A 575 13.22 12.44 2.47
N PHE A 576 14.10 12.20 1.50
CA PHE A 576 13.79 11.48 0.26
C PHE A 576 13.99 9.98 0.45
N SER A 577 13.03 9.20 -0.05
CA SER A 577 13.16 7.75 -0.13
C SER A 577 14.20 7.36 -1.17
N ARG A 578 14.89 6.24 -0.93
CA ARG A 578 15.63 5.55 -2.00
C ARG A 578 14.66 5.10 -3.11
N SER A 579 15.20 4.83 -4.30
CA SER A 579 14.38 4.39 -5.44
C SER A 579 13.97 2.91 -5.35
N SER A 580 12.81 2.57 -5.93
CA SER A 580 12.27 1.20 -6.01
C SER A 580 12.63 0.51 -7.34
N THR A 581 12.57 -0.82 -7.40
CA THR A 581 12.67 -1.58 -8.66
C THR A 581 11.40 -1.65 -9.46
N ASP A 582 10.23 -1.41 -8.87
CA ASP A 582 8.98 -1.32 -9.64
C ASP A 582 9.14 -0.20 -10.69
N SER A 583 9.72 0.94 -10.29
CA SER A 583 10.13 2.03 -11.19
C SER A 583 11.20 1.70 -12.24
N ILE A 584 11.94 0.59 -12.10
CA ILE A 584 13.04 0.19 -13.00
C ILE A 584 12.55 -0.84 -14.03
N THR A 585 11.70 -1.77 -13.60
CA THR A 585 11.35 -2.98 -14.37
C THR A 585 10.17 -2.80 -15.33
N HIS A 586 9.39 -1.71 -15.23
CA HIS A 586 8.37 -1.39 -16.24
C HIS A 586 9.03 -1.25 -17.63
N LYS A 587 8.50 -1.99 -18.60
CA LYS A 587 9.01 -2.01 -20.00
C LYS A 587 8.62 -0.75 -20.76
N ASP A 588 7.60 -0.03 -20.31
CA ASP A 588 7.17 1.21 -20.93
C ASP A 588 8.03 2.38 -20.46
N THR A 589 8.66 3.06 -21.41
CA THR A 589 9.58 4.18 -21.17
C THR A 589 8.91 5.39 -20.52
N GLN A 590 7.58 5.51 -20.67
CA GLN A 590 6.79 6.60 -20.09
C GLN A 590 6.59 6.45 -18.58
N ASP A 591 6.53 5.22 -18.05
CA ASP A 591 6.39 4.99 -16.60
C ASP A 591 7.71 5.21 -15.85
N ARG A 592 8.86 5.01 -16.52
CA ARG A 592 10.19 5.25 -15.95
C ARG A 592 10.47 6.73 -15.71
N SER A 593 9.97 7.63 -16.56
CA SER A 593 10.18 9.08 -16.39
C SER A 593 9.45 9.64 -15.16
N LEU A 594 8.35 9.02 -14.74
CA LEU A 594 7.54 9.46 -13.61
C LEU A 594 8.24 9.32 -12.26
N SER A 595 9.21 8.41 -12.15
CA SER A 595 9.94 8.09 -10.92
C SER A 595 11.42 8.48 -10.94
N SER A 596 11.89 9.09 -12.04
CA SER A 596 13.30 9.42 -12.25
C SER A 596 13.57 10.93 -12.19
N TRP A 597 14.80 11.29 -11.85
CA TRP A 597 15.33 12.64 -11.84
C TRP A 597 16.56 12.77 -12.75
N ASN A 598 16.81 13.97 -13.25
CA ASN A 598 18.02 14.36 -13.98
C ASN A 598 18.96 15.18 -13.10
N ALA A 599 20.24 15.19 -13.49
CA ALA A 599 21.26 16.01 -12.86
C ALA A 599 22.01 16.89 -13.88
N VAL A 600 22.35 18.10 -13.46
CA VAL A 600 23.18 19.06 -14.21
C VAL A 600 24.09 19.82 -13.25
N ILE A 601 25.35 20.07 -13.65
CA ILE A 601 26.25 20.97 -12.91
C ILE A 601 25.74 22.41 -13.04
N GLU A 602 25.25 22.95 -11.93
CA GLU A 602 24.77 24.32 -11.83
C GLU A 602 25.95 25.28 -11.71
N ALA A 603 26.86 25.00 -10.76
CA ALA A 603 28.08 25.74 -10.50
C ALA A 603 29.21 24.78 -10.08
N GLU A 604 30.46 25.15 -10.39
CA GLU A 604 31.64 24.43 -9.90
C GLU A 604 32.81 25.39 -9.72
N ASP A 605 33.61 25.15 -8.70
CA ASP A 605 34.93 25.75 -8.49
C ASP A 605 35.95 24.66 -8.12
N ASN A 606 37.14 25.06 -7.68
CA ASN A 606 38.23 24.13 -7.35
C ASN A 606 37.87 23.18 -6.19
N ASN A 607 37.00 23.59 -5.27
CA ASN A 607 36.72 22.88 -4.02
C ASN A 607 35.27 22.35 -3.94
N THR A 608 34.34 23.03 -4.61
CA THR A 608 32.90 22.78 -4.50
C THR A 608 32.26 22.52 -5.87
N GLN A 609 31.29 21.61 -5.90
CA GLN A 609 30.37 21.41 -7.02
C GLN A 609 28.92 21.57 -6.54
N VAL A 610 28.09 22.28 -7.30
CA VAL A 610 26.65 22.37 -7.06
C VAL A 610 25.93 21.64 -8.19
N ILE A 611 25.20 20.59 -7.85
CA ILE A 611 24.49 19.73 -8.79
C ILE A 611 22.99 19.96 -8.63
N LEU A 612 22.36 20.49 -9.67
CA LEU A 612 20.90 20.65 -9.74
C LEU A 612 20.25 19.32 -10.11
N LEU A 613 19.31 18.87 -9.28
CA LEU A 613 18.43 17.72 -9.49
C LEU A 613 17.02 18.18 -9.84
N THR A 614 16.49 17.67 -10.96
CA THR A 614 15.16 17.99 -11.49
C THR A 614 14.37 16.73 -11.79
N TRP A 615 13.06 16.75 -11.62
CA TRP A 615 12.21 15.62 -12.04
C TRP A 615 12.32 15.40 -13.56
N ALA A 616 12.48 14.15 -14.01
CA ALA A 616 12.70 13.85 -15.42
C ALA A 616 11.51 14.25 -16.31
N GLU A 617 10.28 14.12 -15.81
CA GLU A 617 9.08 14.56 -16.53
C GLU A 617 9.02 16.09 -16.67
N TYR A 618 9.51 16.84 -15.68
CA TYR A 618 9.65 18.29 -15.78
C TYR A 618 10.57 18.66 -16.95
N ASP A 619 11.75 18.04 -17.03
CA ASP A 619 12.72 18.30 -18.09
C ASP A 619 12.21 17.86 -19.48
N ARG A 620 11.47 16.76 -19.54
CA ARG A 620 10.89 16.23 -20.78
C ARG A 620 10.01 17.27 -21.49
N PHE A 621 9.19 18.01 -20.73
CA PHE A 621 8.29 19.01 -21.29
C PHE A 621 8.83 20.43 -21.24
N LEU A 622 9.95 20.64 -20.56
CA LEU A 622 10.53 21.95 -20.30
C LEU A 622 10.64 22.78 -21.58
N GLN A 623 11.19 22.18 -22.65
CA GLN A 623 11.41 22.91 -23.90
C GLN A 623 10.12 23.31 -24.61
N GLN A 624 9.19 22.38 -24.81
CA GLN A 624 7.96 22.69 -25.52
C GLN A 624 7.09 23.67 -24.72
N VAL A 625 7.02 23.50 -23.40
CA VAL A 625 6.26 24.37 -22.49
C VAL A 625 6.74 25.82 -22.61
N PHE A 626 8.06 26.04 -22.54
CA PHE A 626 8.62 27.40 -22.66
C PHE A 626 8.59 27.95 -24.09
N GLN A 627 8.71 27.11 -25.12
CA GLN A 627 8.55 27.53 -26.51
C GLN A 627 7.15 28.12 -26.74
N ILE A 628 6.10 27.37 -26.39
CA ILE A 628 4.72 27.84 -26.49
C ILE A 628 4.53 29.09 -25.63
N ASN A 629 4.99 29.06 -24.37
CA ASN A 629 4.81 30.21 -23.49
C ASN A 629 5.48 31.48 -24.02
N SER A 630 6.62 31.34 -24.71
CA SER A 630 7.31 32.46 -25.36
C SER A 630 6.54 32.99 -26.58
N THR A 631 6.01 32.11 -27.42
CA THR A 631 5.16 32.48 -28.57
C THR A 631 3.92 33.27 -28.13
N TRP A 632 3.36 32.95 -26.97
CA TRP A 632 2.18 33.59 -26.40
C TRP A 632 2.50 34.75 -25.43
N GLY A 633 3.75 35.23 -25.38
CA GLY A 633 4.11 36.39 -24.55
C GLY A 633 3.91 36.18 -23.05
N ARG A 634 4.08 34.94 -22.55
CA ARG A 634 3.81 34.52 -21.16
C ARG A 634 2.35 34.64 -20.71
N ALA A 635 1.41 34.55 -21.65
CA ALA A 635 -0.02 34.68 -21.36
C ALA A 635 -0.64 33.49 -20.61
N PHE A 636 0.03 32.34 -20.56
CA PHE A 636 -0.52 31.13 -19.96
C PHE A 636 0.35 30.60 -18.82
N ASN A 637 -0.31 29.96 -17.85
CA ASN A 637 0.35 29.20 -16.81
C ASN A 637 1.04 27.97 -17.43
N LEU A 638 2.30 27.72 -17.03
CA LEU A 638 3.12 26.62 -17.57
C LEU A 638 2.49 25.25 -17.31
N ASN A 639 1.77 25.09 -16.19
CA ASN A 639 1.08 23.84 -15.86
C ASN A 639 -0.11 23.55 -16.78
N ILE A 640 -0.73 24.56 -17.40
CA ILE A 640 -1.77 24.33 -18.44
C ILE A 640 -1.11 23.67 -19.66
N ILE A 641 0.02 24.22 -20.11
CA ILE A 641 0.73 23.71 -21.30
C ILE A 641 1.22 22.29 -21.04
N TYR A 642 1.78 22.04 -19.85
CA TYR A 642 2.15 20.70 -19.39
C TYR A 642 0.97 19.73 -19.39
N LEU A 643 -0.19 20.16 -18.86
CA LEU A 643 -1.39 19.34 -18.80
C LEU A 643 -1.91 18.98 -20.21
N ILE A 644 -1.88 19.93 -21.14
CA ILE A 644 -2.22 19.69 -22.55
C ILE A 644 -1.33 18.58 -23.12
N PHE A 645 -0.02 18.67 -22.93
CA PHE A 645 0.90 17.66 -23.45
C PHE A 645 0.74 16.29 -22.77
N THR A 646 0.31 16.29 -21.52
CA THR A 646 0.04 15.05 -20.78
C THR A 646 -1.24 14.36 -21.27
N ILE A 647 -2.28 15.13 -21.62
CA ILE A 647 -3.57 14.59 -22.06
C ILE A 647 -3.56 14.23 -23.55
N PHE A 648 -3.06 15.13 -24.40
CA PHE A 648 -3.21 15.06 -25.86
C PHE A 648 -1.92 14.67 -26.58
N GLY A 649 -0.84 14.39 -25.84
CA GLY A 649 0.48 14.09 -26.40
C GLY A 649 1.27 15.35 -26.79
N SER A 650 2.50 15.16 -27.29
CA SER A 650 3.50 16.24 -27.47
C SER A 650 3.35 17.06 -28.77
N ASP A 651 2.14 17.18 -29.33
CA ASP A 651 1.89 17.94 -30.55
C ASP A 651 1.72 19.45 -30.24
N ILE A 652 2.70 20.24 -30.68
CA ILE A 652 2.74 21.69 -30.46
C ILE A 652 1.60 22.40 -31.18
N GLU A 653 1.22 21.98 -32.40
CA GLU A 653 0.19 22.65 -33.19
C GLU A 653 -1.18 22.47 -32.53
N ASN A 654 -1.49 21.25 -32.10
CA ASN A 654 -2.72 20.96 -31.35
C ASN A 654 -2.76 21.73 -30.02
N ALA A 655 -1.63 21.79 -29.31
CA ALA A 655 -1.56 22.56 -28.07
C ALA A 655 -1.82 24.06 -28.29
N VAL A 656 -1.24 24.65 -29.33
CA VAL A 656 -1.45 26.05 -29.69
C VAL A 656 -2.90 26.32 -30.09
N ALA A 657 -3.51 25.42 -30.88
CA ALA A 657 -4.92 25.53 -31.26
C ALA A 657 -5.84 25.48 -30.03
N LEU A 658 -5.62 24.51 -29.13
CA LEU A 658 -6.42 24.35 -27.91
C LEU A 658 -6.27 25.54 -26.96
N LEU A 659 -5.06 26.09 -26.79
CA LEU A 659 -4.83 27.30 -26.02
C LEU A 659 -5.52 28.52 -26.62
N SER A 660 -5.62 28.59 -27.96
CA SER A 660 -6.36 29.67 -28.64
C SER A 660 -7.84 29.60 -28.31
N PHE A 661 -8.45 28.42 -28.42
CA PHE A 661 -9.85 28.20 -28.03
C PHE A 661 -10.09 28.50 -26.56
N PHE A 662 -9.21 28.03 -25.68
CA PHE A 662 -9.31 28.31 -24.25
C PHE A 662 -9.24 29.81 -23.94
N LYS A 663 -8.39 30.56 -24.63
CA LYS A 663 -8.29 32.02 -24.45
C LYS A 663 -9.56 32.74 -24.87
N GLU A 664 -10.13 32.38 -26.01
CA GLU A 664 -11.40 32.95 -26.48
C GLU A 664 -12.55 32.59 -25.54
N TRP A 665 -12.59 31.34 -25.08
CA TRP A 665 -13.59 30.83 -24.16
C TRP A 665 -13.50 31.51 -22.77
N SER A 666 -12.30 31.66 -22.23
CA SER A 666 -12.07 32.29 -20.91
C SER A 666 -12.23 33.80 -20.92
N ALA A 667 -12.14 34.46 -22.08
CA ALA A 667 -12.44 35.89 -22.22
C ALA A 667 -13.93 36.22 -22.02
N GLN A 668 -14.82 35.24 -22.14
CA GLN A 668 -16.25 35.41 -21.87
C GLN A 668 -16.48 35.50 -20.36
N SER A 669 -17.08 36.62 -19.90
CA SER A 669 -17.28 36.89 -18.48
C SER A 669 -18.19 35.88 -17.79
N THR A 670 -19.18 35.35 -18.52
CA THR A 670 -20.11 34.31 -18.06
C THR A 670 -19.38 33.04 -17.62
N ASN A 671 -18.46 32.55 -18.47
CA ASN A 671 -17.71 31.32 -18.24
C ASN A 671 -16.80 31.41 -17.01
N THR A 672 -16.08 32.54 -16.90
CA THR A 672 -15.23 32.80 -15.73
C THR A 672 -16.06 32.98 -14.46
N GLN A 673 -17.26 33.56 -14.55
CA GLN A 673 -18.15 33.71 -13.41
C GLN A 673 -18.69 32.36 -12.90
N MET A 674 -19.09 31.46 -13.81
CA MET A 674 -19.50 30.10 -13.46
C MET A 674 -18.39 29.32 -12.76
N TYR A 675 -17.15 29.46 -13.22
CA TYR A 675 -16.01 28.88 -12.52
C TYR A 675 -15.82 29.46 -11.11
N LYS A 676 -15.91 30.80 -10.96
CA LYS A 676 -15.77 31.46 -9.64
C LYS A 676 -16.78 30.94 -8.62
N GLU A 677 -18.00 30.61 -9.06
CA GLU A 677 -19.03 30.00 -8.19
C GLU A 677 -18.63 28.61 -7.70
N LYS A 678 -17.94 27.82 -8.53
CA LYS A 678 -17.46 26.46 -8.19
C LYS A 678 -16.06 26.42 -7.58
N ARG A 679 -15.31 27.53 -7.57
CA ARG A 679 -13.90 27.60 -7.12
C ARG A 679 -13.69 26.99 -5.74
N GLY A 680 -14.60 27.23 -4.80
CA GLY A 680 -14.52 26.67 -3.45
C GLY A 680 -14.55 25.14 -3.41
N GLU A 681 -15.23 24.48 -4.36
CA GLU A 681 -15.29 23.02 -4.45
C GLU A 681 -13.97 22.44 -4.97
N PHE A 682 -13.34 23.10 -5.95
CA PHE A 682 -11.99 22.73 -6.41
C PHE A 682 -10.97 22.80 -5.26
N MET A 683 -10.99 23.89 -4.48
CA MET A 683 -10.06 24.06 -3.36
C MET A 683 -10.23 22.97 -2.29
N LYS A 684 -11.48 22.58 -1.97
CA LYS A 684 -11.76 21.47 -1.04
C LYS A 684 -11.19 20.14 -1.52
N LYS A 685 -10.92 19.99 -2.82
CA LYS A 685 -10.35 18.80 -3.46
C LYS A 685 -8.87 18.97 -3.80
N ARG A 686 -8.15 19.84 -3.08
CA ARG A 686 -6.71 20.12 -3.24
C ARG A 686 -6.31 20.74 -4.58
N CYS A 687 -7.27 21.18 -5.39
CA CYS A 687 -6.98 21.80 -6.68
C CYS A 687 -6.56 23.27 -6.48
N CYS A 688 -5.28 23.51 -6.19
CA CYS A 688 -4.77 24.81 -5.72
C CYS A 688 -4.47 25.85 -6.83
N ASP A 689 -4.41 25.44 -8.10
CA ASP A 689 -4.08 26.35 -9.22
C ASP A 689 -5.34 26.73 -10.02
N ASP A 690 -5.83 27.96 -9.79
CA ASP A 690 -7.04 28.48 -10.45
C ASP A 690 -6.99 28.42 -11.98
N ASN A 691 -5.80 28.57 -12.58
CA ASN A 691 -5.66 28.53 -14.04
C ASN A 691 -5.84 27.11 -14.57
N VAL A 692 -5.24 26.14 -13.89
CA VAL A 692 -5.40 24.72 -14.21
C VAL A 692 -6.86 24.30 -14.01
N ASN A 693 -7.47 24.74 -12.92
CA ASN A 693 -8.87 24.46 -12.61
C ASN A 693 -9.83 24.99 -13.68
N LEU A 694 -9.65 26.25 -14.09
CA LEU A 694 -10.44 26.86 -15.16
C LEU A 694 -10.24 26.14 -16.49
N PHE A 695 -9.02 25.69 -16.78
CA PHE A 695 -8.72 24.92 -17.98
C PHE A 695 -9.39 23.53 -17.96
N CYS A 696 -9.31 22.81 -16.85
CA CYS A 696 -10.02 21.54 -16.68
C CYS A 696 -11.54 21.72 -16.82
N TYR A 697 -12.09 22.83 -16.28
CA TYR A 697 -13.49 23.17 -16.45
C TYR A 697 -13.85 23.34 -17.93
N PHE A 698 -13.08 24.13 -18.67
CA PHE A 698 -13.22 24.32 -20.12
C PHE A 698 -13.22 22.99 -20.90
N LEU A 699 -12.26 22.09 -20.62
CA LEU A 699 -12.14 20.83 -21.36
C LEU A 699 -13.41 19.97 -21.30
N LEU A 700 -14.09 19.96 -20.16
CA LEU A 700 -15.31 19.16 -19.99
C LEU A 700 -16.55 19.86 -20.56
N GLU A 701 -16.73 21.15 -20.31
CA GLU A 701 -17.89 21.89 -20.83
C GLU A 701 -17.92 21.87 -22.37
N GLU A 702 -16.76 21.98 -23.00
CA GLU A 702 -16.62 21.97 -24.46
C GLU A 702 -16.45 20.56 -25.05
N ASN A 703 -16.58 19.49 -24.23
CA ASN A 703 -16.49 18.09 -24.66
C ASN A 703 -15.18 17.73 -25.39
N PHE A 704 -14.04 18.31 -24.99
CA PHE A 704 -12.72 17.94 -25.52
C PHE A 704 -12.23 16.57 -25.02
N LEU A 705 -12.88 16.00 -24.01
CA LEU A 705 -12.57 14.68 -23.48
C LEU A 705 -13.56 13.61 -24.01
N PRO A 706 -13.14 12.35 -24.17
CA PRO A 706 -14.02 11.29 -24.66
C PRO A 706 -15.28 11.14 -23.80
N LYS A 707 -16.47 11.09 -24.44
CA LYS A 707 -17.78 10.92 -23.78
C LYS A 707 -17.91 9.63 -22.95
N ASN A 708 -16.98 8.71 -23.11
CA ASN A 708 -16.93 7.42 -22.43
C ASN A 708 -16.49 7.56 -20.96
N GLN A 709 -16.07 8.76 -20.55
CA GLN A 709 -15.58 9.09 -19.21
C GLN A 709 -16.53 10.09 -18.54
N ASP A 710 -17.37 9.61 -17.62
CA ASP A 710 -18.30 10.40 -16.81
C ASP A 710 -17.58 11.19 -15.71
N TRP A 711 -16.58 11.98 -16.10
CA TRP A 711 -15.79 12.76 -15.16
C TRP A 711 -16.49 14.10 -14.91
N THR A 712 -16.44 14.59 -13.68
CA THR A 712 -16.67 16.01 -13.41
C THR A 712 -15.38 16.79 -13.58
N SER A 713 -15.47 18.10 -13.85
CA SER A 713 -14.29 18.95 -13.99
C SER A 713 -13.45 19.01 -12.72
N ILE A 714 -14.09 18.89 -11.56
CA ILE A 714 -13.43 18.80 -10.25
C ILE A 714 -12.64 17.50 -10.14
N GLN A 715 -13.25 16.35 -10.43
CA GLN A 715 -12.55 15.05 -10.40
C GLN A 715 -11.35 15.02 -11.35
N PHE A 716 -11.53 15.59 -12.55
CA PHE A 716 -10.46 15.71 -13.53
C PHE A 716 -9.30 16.56 -13.01
N ALA A 717 -9.56 17.78 -12.54
CA ALA A 717 -8.52 18.62 -11.96
C ALA A 717 -7.85 17.99 -10.74
N THR A 718 -8.60 17.30 -9.90
CA THR A 718 -8.11 16.61 -8.69
C THR A 718 -7.08 15.55 -9.07
N LYS A 719 -7.40 14.70 -10.06
CA LYS A 719 -6.50 13.65 -10.55
C LYS A 719 -5.15 14.22 -10.96
N PHE A 720 -5.13 15.25 -11.79
CA PHE A 720 -3.85 15.82 -12.27
C PHE A 720 -3.11 16.59 -11.19
N THR A 721 -3.82 17.29 -10.31
CA THR A 721 -3.17 18.05 -9.24
C THR A 721 -2.50 17.10 -8.24
N VAL A 722 -3.24 16.11 -7.74
CA VAL A 722 -2.75 15.18 -6.71
C VAL A 722 -1.80 14.12 -7.29
N ASN A 723 -2.08 13.57 -8.47
CA ASN A 723 -1.28 12.48 -9.03
C ASN A 723 -0.17 12.92 -9.98
N ASN A 724 -0.20 14.13 -10.54
CA ASN A 724 0.85 14.61 -11.45
C ASN A 724 1.65 15.78 -10.86
N GLY A 725 1.22 16.35 -9.73
CA GLY A 725 2.03 17.25 -8.91
C GLY A 725 2.28 18.66 -9.43
N LEU A 726 1.79 19.00 -10.64
CA LEU A 726 1.95 20.32 -11.28
C LEU A 726 3.41 20.81 -11.30
N PRO A 727 4.30 20.21 -12.12
CA PRO A 727 5.75 20.36 -11.97
C PRO A 727 6.32 21.77 -12.10
N PHE A 728 5.58 22.71 -12.69
CA PHE A 728 6.07 24.06 -12.91
C PHE A 728 5.63 25.00 -11.78
N VAL A 729 6.60 25.59 -11.09
CA VAL A 729 6.35 26.68 -10.16
C VAL A 729 6.23 27.97 -10.96
N ASN A 730 5.15 28.73 -10.74
CA ASN A 730 5.02 30.10 -11.26
C ASN A 730 6.00 31.01 -10.51
N ASN A 731 7.29 30.96 -10.88
CA ASN A 731 8.33 31.78 -10.27
C ASN A 731 8.65 32.98 -11.19
N PRO A 732 8.39 34.22 -10.76
CA PRO A 732 8.77 35.42 -11.53
C PRO A 732 10.30 35.58 -11.66
N ARG A 733 11.10 34.89 -10.84
CA ARG A 733 12.57 34.99 -10.84
C ARG A 733 13.26 34.21 -11.95
N ILE A 734 12.62 33.20 -12.55
CA ILE A 734 13.22 32.48 -13.68
C ILE A 734 13.11 33.37 -14.92
N THR A 735 14.16 34.17 -15.14
CA THR A 735 14.28 34.97 -16.35
C THR A 735 14.48 34.06 -17.56
N SER A 736 13.96 34.45 -18.73
CA SER A 736 14.19 33.71 -19.98
C SER A 736 15.68 33.52 -20.30
N LYS A 737 16.57 34.34 -19.72
CA LYS A 737 18.04 34.21 -19.80
C LYS A 737 18.60 33.06 -18.97
N GLN A 738 18.19 32.90 -17.70
CA GLN A 738 18.56 31.72 -16.90
C GLN A 738 18.06 30.46 -17.60
N TYR A 739 16.82 30.48 -18.09
CA TYR A 739 16.24 29.39 -18.88
C TYR A 739 16.99 29.09 -20.18
N GLN A 740 17.37 30.10 -20.96
CA GLN A 740 18.16 29.90 -22.18
C GLN A 740 19.54 29.31 -21.87
N ASN A 741 20.14 29.63 -20.72
CA ASN A 741 21.38 29.01 -20.29
C ASN A 741 21.17 27.55 -19.83
N TYR A 742 20.09 27.27 -19.10
CA TYR A 742 19.69 25.91 -18.72
C TYR A 742 19.37 25.03 -19.95
N SER A 743 18.51 25.51 -20.85
CA SER A 743 18.14 24.85 -22.09
C SER A 743 19.33 24.66 -23.03
N LYS A 744 20.26 25.62 -23.16
CA LYS A 744 21.49 25.43 -23.95
C LYS A 744 22.40 24.32 -23.39
N LYS A 745 22.52 24.22 -22.06
CA LYS A 745 23.26 23.13 -21.40
C LYS A 745 22.55 21.76 -21.60
N LEU A 746 21.22 21.71 -21.56
CA LEU A 746 20.42 20.49 -21.82
C LEU A 746 20.28 20.11 -23.31
N ASN A 747 20.24 21.05 -24.25
CA ASN A 747 20.03 20.77 -25.68
C ASN A 747 21.27 20.25 -26.39
N LYS A 748 22.47 20.69 -25.99
CA LYS A 748 23.72 20.08 -26.44
C LYS A 748 23.75 18.57 -26.09
N LYS A 749 23.17 18.23 -24.93
CA LYS A 749 23.14 16.90 -24.31
C LYS A 749 22.12 15.93 -24.95
N TYR A 750 20.98 16.40 -25.47
CA TYR A 750 19.99 15.54 -26.18
C TYR A 750 20.44 15.19 -27.61
N LEU A 751 21.05 16.13 -28.32
CA LEU A 751 21.58 15.91 -29.68
C LEU A 751 22.78 14.95 -29.70
N ASP A 752 23.60 14.94 -28.65
CA ASP A 752 24.76 14.05 -28.54
C ASP A 752 24.38 12.62 -28.10
N SER A 753 23.30 12.42 -27.32
CA SER A 753 22.81 11.08 -26.93
C SER A 753 21.95 10.39 -28.00
N VAL A 754 21.26 11.17 -28.84
CA VAL A 754 20.46 10.63 -29.95
C VAL A 754 21.33 10.18 -31.12
N ARG A 755 22.52 10.77 -31.30
CA ARG A 755 23.49 10.38 -32.34
C ARG A 755 24.11 8.97 -32.18
N THR A 756 23.86 8.29 -31.06
CA THR A 756 24.35 6.92 -30.82
C THR A 756 23.31 5.81 -31.00
N ASN A 757 22.07 6.13 -31.39
CA ASN A 757 21.03 5.14 -31.71
C ASN A 757 20.37 5.44 -33.06
N ASP A 758 21.16 5.42 -34.14
CA ASP A 758 20.65 5.43 -35.51
C ASP A 758 20.20 4.02 -35.93
N SER A 759 19.03 3.60 -35.45
CA SER A 759 18.18 2.69 -36.22
C SER A 759 16.74 2.84 -35.75
N ILE A 760 15.81 2.90 -36.70
CA ILE A 760 14.35 3.05 -36.58
C ILE A 760 13.86 4.47 -36.93
N PHE A 761 13.96 4.79 -38.23
CA PHE A 761 13.01 5.69 -38.88
C PHE A 761 12.76 5.18 -40.31
N ASN A 762 11.70 4.39 -40.46
CA ASN A 762 11.04 4.15 -41.74
C ASN A 762 9.71 3.46 -41.46
N PHE A 763 8.64 4.19 -41.14
CA PHE A 763 7.29 3.68 -41.40
C PHE A 763 6.29 4.83 -41.64
N ARG A 764 5.74 4.79 -42.87
CA ARG A 764 4.48 5.37 -43.37
C ARG A 764 4.35 6.88 -43.61
N LYS A 765 4.78 7.21 -44.84
CA LYS A 765 4.13 8.16 -45.74
C LYS A 765 2.86 7.50 -46.30
N GLY A 766 1.68 8.05 -46.04
CA GLY A 766 0.43 7.65 -46.71
C GLY A 766 -0.78 7.61 -45.78
N GLU A 767 -1.39 8.77 -45.57
CA GLU A 767 -2.84 9.01 -45.52
C GLU A 767 -3.07 10.48 -45.13
N LYS A 768 -2.84 11.36 -46.11
CA LYS A 768 -3.57 12.63 -46.16
C LYS A 768 -4.97 12.32 -46.65
N GLU A 769 -5.95 13.02 -46.08
CA GLU A 769 -7.37 13.03 -46.43
C GLU A 769 -8.26 12.01 -45.69
N LYS A 770 -8.55 12.32 -44.42
CA LYS A 770 -9.94 12.29 -43.92
C LYS A 770 -10.15 13.37 -42.87
N LYS A 771 -10.94 14.36 -43.28
CA LYS A 771 -11.57 15.47 -42.56
C LYS A 771 -11.73 15.19 -41.06
N ILE A 772 -11.15 16.02 -40.19
CA ILE A 772 -11.85 17.14 -39.52
C ILE A 772 -13.31 16.77 -39.24
N GLU A 773 -13.51 16.07 -38.15
CA GLU A 773 -14.77 16.03 -37.42
C GLU A 773 -14.40 16.07 -35.94
N ILE A 774 -14.22 17.30 -35.42
CA ILE A 774 -14.34 17.55 -33.99
C ILE A 774 -15.83 17.78 -33.76
N ARG A 775 -16.52 16.72 -33.30
CA ARG A 775 -17.82 16.75 -32.65
C ARG A 775 -18.10 15.48 -31.85
#